data_AF-A0AA38WR61-F1
#
_entry.id   AF-A0AA38WR61-F1
#
_cell.length_a   1.000
_cell.length_b   1.000
_cell.length_c   1.000
_cell.angle_alpha   90.00
_cell.angle_beta   90.00
_cell.angle_gamma   90.00
#
_symmetry.space_group_name_H-M   'P 1'
#
loop_
_entity.id
_entity.type
_entity.pdbx_description
1 polymer ?
#
loop_
_entity_poly.entity_id
_entity_poly.type
_entity_poly.pdbx_seq_one_letter_code
_entity_poly.pdbx_strand_id
1 'polypeptide(L)'
;MANSLARFESMKRLRNRFVVAVEDVSDLWPLLKEGFQRRLPFKKTILNNKTRNPVPVEKLPAEFILTTDPRLRSQFPQEQLPFWFREPYATVVLVTCEDLDEFKTVLKPRLKSVVQNDEEWFILYVSKAAPNNDKAINRAKKVYSRLEVDFNTRKRERCCKLDLHAIEPTFWDELELKIIECLRNTLDRRIQLYEEEIRKLSEQRFMPVWSFCSFFILKESLAFMFDMAQLHEDSLREYDELELCYLETVNNAGKHRDFGGMDHGDDQAALLDPDNKHLSQIVQDNSFREFEFRQYLFACQAKLLFKLHRPFEVASRGFSFVISFSEALAQHESILPFCLREVWVLTACVGLVIASAEHYREELLAPEIKKEYYRVQGELFSLCRVKFMRLACLVGYGADIERSPVNSASLSMLPWPKPAVWPTVSPDDLSEVLEKEKMILQVTSKIKHYGIQRKPLPLEPYSLMEELSRRGDSLSAGNMFKASDQDGYGKIYCYDVLKLYIKVGFIIFQPNLPSMSMSRTNSTPGNSESSTDSSRRFAEIFVASEHALRRTISDPDLLKSLSSLEEFEKRYLELTKGAADNYHYSWWKRHGVVLDGQIAAIFFKHGNYDLAAKSYEKVCALYSGEGWQDLLADLLPNLAECQKILDDQAGYLSSCLSP
;
A
#
# COMPACT_ATOMS: atom_id res chain seq x y z
N MET A 1 12.04 13.88 20.04
CA MET A 1 11.18 12.87 19.39
C MET A 1 11.71 12.47 18.03
N ALA A 2 11.96 13.38 17.08
CA ALA A 2 12.62 13.06 15.80
C ALA A 2 13.94 12.28 15.97
N ASN A 3 14.83 12.69 16.88
CA ASN A 3 16.05 11.94 17.20
C ASN A 3 15.80 10.53 17.77
N SER A 4 14.72 10.35 18.55
CA SER A 4 14.36 9.05 19.12
C SER A 4 13.86 8.10 18.03
N LEU A 5 13.04 8.61 17.10
CA LEU A 5 12.56 7.88 15.94
C LEU A 5 13.67 7.55 14.94
N ALA A 6 14.56 8.51 14.66
CA ALA A 6 15.70 8.27 13.79
C ALA A 6 16.62 7.17 14.34
N ARG A 7 16.86 7.21 15.65
CA ARG A 7 17.56 6.15 16.34
C ARG A 7 16.79 4.83 16.23
N PHE A 8 15.48 4.81 16.49
CA PHE A 8 14.60 3.64 16.42
C PHE A 8 14.64 2.94 15.05
N GLU A 9 14.55 3.71 13.97
CA GLU A 9 14.58 3.18 12.62
C GLU A 9 15.94 2.60 12.25
N SER A 10 17.02 3.30 12.60
CA SER A 10 18.39 2.80 12.42
C SER A 10 18.58 1.45 13.13
N MET A 11 17.97 1.25 14.31
CA MET A 11 18.01 -0.05 15.02
C MET A 11 17.31 -1.15 14.26
N LYS A 12 16.09 -0.86 13.81
CA LYS A 12 15.19 -1.80 13.15
C LYS A 12 15.85 -2.33 11.89
N ARG A 13 16.54 -1.46 11.15
CA ARG A 13 17.34 -1.82 9.97
C ARG A 13 18.55 -2.69 10.29
N LEU A 14 19.21 -2.46 11.44
CA LEU A 14 20.41 -3.21 11.84
C LEU A 14 20.13 -4.59 12.44
N ARG A 15 18.96 -4.83 13.05
CA ARG A 15 18.64 -6.08 13.77
C ARG A 15 17.30 -6.65 13.39
N ASN A 16 17.27 -7.49 12.36
CA ASN A 16 16.07 -8.24 11.91
C ASN A 16 16.07 -9.72 12.32
N ARG A 17 16.89 -10.12 13.31
CA ARG A 17 17.07 -11.50 13.77
C ARG A 17 17.21 -11.56 15.29
N PHE A 18 16.86 -12.70 15.88
CA PHE A 18 17.13 -12.95 17.30
C PHE A 18 18.62 -13.03 17.56
N VAL A 19 19.06 -12.39 18.64
CA VAL A 19 20.47 -12.45 19.06
C VAL A 19 20.62 -13.39 20.23
N VAL A 20 21.51 -14.37 20.08
CA VAL A 20 21.99 -15.23 21.16
C VAL A 20 23.41 -14.79 21.49
N ALA A 21 23.60 -14.26 22.70
CA ALA A 21 24.92 -13.91 23.18
C ALA A 21 25.71 -15.17 23.53
N VAL A 22 27.01 -15.15 23.29
CA VAL A 22 27.93 -16.23 23.64
C VAL A 22 28.98 -15.68 24.58
N GLU A 23 28.96 -16.14 25.83
CA GLU A 23 29.97 -15.84 26.83
C GLU A 23 30.99 -16.98 26.82
N ASP A 24 32.19 -16.71 26.30
CA ASP A 24 33.24 -17.72 26.18
C ASP A 24 34.23 -17.62 27.35
N VAL A 25 33.97 -18.40 28.41
CA VAL A 25 34.75 -18.36 29.64
C VAL A 25 36.09 -19.10 29.48
N SER A 26 36.17 -20.00 28.50
CA SER A 26 37.24 -21.00 28.35
C SER A 26 37.85 -21.06 26.93
N ASP A 27 37.68 -20.02 26.12
CA ASP A 27 38.19 -19.88 24.75
C ASP A 27 37.80 -21.05 23.81
N LEU A 28 36.54 -21.45 23.86
CA LEU A 28 35.97 -22.59 23.13
C LEU A 28 35.23 -22.18 21.84
N TRP A 29 34.87 -20.92 21.68
CA TRP A 29 34.06 -20.44 20.57
C TRP A 29 34.67 -20.71 19.19
N PRO A 30 35.99 -20.52 18.95
CA PRO A 30 36.59 -20.80 17.63
C PRO A 30 36.38 -22.24 17.17
N LEU A 31 36.32 -23.20 18.11
CA LEU A 31 36.11 -24.62 17.83
C LEU A 31 34.65 -24.96 17.56
N LEU A 32 33.72 -24.30 18.27
CA LEU A 32 32.29 -24.64 18.23
C LEU A 32 31.49 -23.80 17.25
N LYS A 33 31.99 -22.64 16.85
CA LYS A 33 31.28 -21.65 16.02
C LYS A 33 30.63 -22.27 14.79
N GLU A 34 31.35 -23.12 14.04
CA GLU A 34 30.78 -23.77 12.85
C GLU A 34 29.60 -24.68 13.17
N GLY A 35 29.65 -25.40 14.29
CA GLY A 35 28.57 -26.28 14.75
C GLY A 35 27.29 -25.50 15.03
N PHE A 36 27.42 -24.38 15.77
CA PHE A 36 26.30 -23.47 16.04
C PHE A 36 25.76 -22.83 14.75
N GLN A 37 26.64 -22.34 13.87
CA GLN A 37 26.23 -21.66 12.63
C GLN A 37 25.50 -22.58 11.65
N ARG A 38 25.85 -23.87 11.58
CA ARG A 38 25.15 -24.86 10.73
C ARG A 38 23.69 -25.09 11.12
N ARG A 39 23.29 -24.75 12.34
CA ARG A 39 21.91 -24.89 12.82
C ARG A 39 21.02 -23.71 12.46
N LEU A 40 21.58 -22.59 11.98
CA LEU A 40 20.82 -21.41 11.61
C LEU A 40 20.33 -21.47 10.16
N PRO A 41 19.12 -20.94 9.86
CA PRO A 41 18.09 -20.55 10.81
C PRO A 41 17.50 -21.79 11.53
N PHE A 42 17.07 -21.65 12.78
CA PHE A 42 16.44 -22.75 13.51
C PHE A 42 15.18 -23.21 12.78
N LYS A 43 14.92 -24.52 12.71
CA LYS A 43 13.85 -25.07 11.86
C LYS A 43 12.76 -25.71 12.70
N LYS A 44 11.50 -25.57 12.25
CA LYS A 44 10.32 -26.21 12.88
C LYS A 44 10.21 -25.90 14.38
N THR A 45 10.44 -24.65 14.75
CA THR A 45 10.40 -24.20 16.15
C THR A 45 8.95 -23.94 16.57
N ILE A 46 8.64 -23.99 17.86
CA ILE A 46 7.31 -23.63 18.38
C ILE A 46 7.46 -22.41 19.29
N LEU A 47 6.83 -21.31 18.90
CA LEU A 47 6.76 -20.06 19.68
C LEU A 47 5.33 -19.82 20.15
N ASN A 48 5.14 -18.91 21.11
CA ASN A 48 3.81 -18.51 21.55
C ASN A 48 3.38 -17.26 20.81
N ASN A 49 2.14 -17.24 20.32
CA ASN A 49 1.54 -16.03 19.76
C ASN A 49 1.14 -15.03 20.86
N LYS A 50 0.60 -13.87 20.48
CA LYS A 50 0.12 -12.84 21.41
C LYS A 50 -0.85 -13.40 22.46
N THR A 51 -1.75 -14.30 22.06
CA THR A 51 -2.74 -14.94 22.95
C THR A 51 -2.19 -16.16 23.72
N ARG A 52 -0.87 -16.37 23.75
CA ARG A 52 -0.17 -17.47 24.44
C ARG A 52 -0.48 -18.87 23.90
N ASN A 53 -0.98 -18.96 22.67
CA ASN A 53 -1.14 -20.23 21.97
C ASN A 53 0.15 -20.61 21.25
N PRO A 54 0.55 -21.90 21.28
CA PRO A 54 1.73 -22.37 20.56
C PRO A 54 1.49 -22.35 19.04
N VAL A 55 2.42 -21.76 18.29
CA VAL A 55 2.41 -21.63 16.83
C VAL A 55 3.70 -22.23 16.26
N PRO A 56 3.61 -23.15 15.29
CA PRO A 56 4.78 -23.66 14.59
C PRO A 56 5.36 -22.59 13.66
N VAL A 57 6.68 -22.43 13.69
CA VAL A 57 7.45 -21.50 12.86
C VAL A 57 8.45 -22.33 12.05
N GLU A 58 8.38 -22.23 10.73
CA GLU A 58 9.20 -23.06 9.84
C GLU A 58 10.69 -22.76 9.93
N LYS A 59 11.04 -21.48 9.97
CA LYS A 59 12.42 -20.97 10.03
C LYS A 59 12.47 -19.79 10.98
N LEU A 60 13.28 -19.85 12.01
CA LEU A 60 13.51 -18.75 12.95
C LEU A 60 14.91 -18.17 12.72
N PRO A 61 15.04 -16.98 12.12
CA PRO A 61 16.31 -16.31 11.93
C PRO A 61 16.92 -15.90 13.27
N ALA A 62 18.14 -16.35 13.54
CA ALA A 62 18.91 -15.93 14.70
C ALA A 62 20.38 -15.72 14.30
N GLU A 63 21.14 -15.08 15.18
CA GLU A 63 22.59 -14.92 15.09
C GLU A 63 23.25 -15.12 16.46
N PHE A 64 24.46 -15.69 16.44
CA PHE A 64 25.30 -15.84 17.62
C PHE A 64 26.35 -14.74 17.65
N ILE A 65 26.43 -13.98 18.75
CA ILE A 65 27.36 -12.87 18.92
C ILE A 65 28.13 -13.06 20.24
N LEU A 66 29.45 -12.92 20.22
CA LEU A 66 30.24 -12.93 21.46
C LEU A 66 29.90 -11.72 22.34
N THR A 67 29.81 -11.91 23.65
CA THR A 67 29.55 -10.82 24.62
C THR A 67 30.60 -9.68 24.56
N THR A 68 31.80 -9.97 24.06
CA THR A 68 32.87 -8.98 23.84
C THR A 68 32.64 -8.08 22.61
N ASP A 69 31.71 -8.43 21.72
CA ASP A 69 31.41 -7.71 20.49
C ASP A 69 30.86 -6.31 20.81
N PRO A 70 31.38 -5.24 20.17
CA PRO A 70 30.93 -3.87 20.40
C PRO A 70 29.44 -3.66 20.11
N ARG A 71 28.81 -4.50 19.28
CA ARG A 71 27.37 -4.44 18.98
C ARG A 71 26.49 -4.78 20.18
N LEU A 72 27.02 -5.50 21.18
CA LEU A 72 26.33 -5.86 22.44
C LEU A 72 26.64 -4.90 23.59
N ARG A 73 27.69 -4.07 23.48
CA ARG A 73 27.95 -3.02 24.47
C ARG A 73 26.83 -2.00 24.37
N SER A 74 25.88 -2.04 25.30
CA SER A 74 24.75 -1.13 25.30
C SER A 74 25.28 0.31 25.36
N GLN A 75 24.94 1.14 24.36
CA GLN A 75 25.20 2.58 24.41
C GLN A 75 24.24 3.31 25.36
N PHE A 76 23.34 2.56 26.01
CA PHE A 76 22.22 3.07 26.79
C PHE A 76 22.10 2.29 28.10
N PRO A 77 21.70 2.96 29.19
CA PRO A 77 21.31 2.27 30.42
C PRO A 77 20.20 1.25 30.11
N GLN A 78 20.17 0.12 30.82
CA GLN A 78 19.19 -0.98 30.69
C GLN A 78 17.71 -0.53 30.83
N GLU A 79 17.45 0.75 31.12
CA GLU A 79 16.16 1.35 31.50
C GLU A 79 15.30 1.89 30.34
N GLN A 80 15.75 1.86 29.08
CA GLN A 80 14.91 2.31 27.95
C GLN A 80 14.10 1.15 27.34
N LEU A 81 12.95 0.87 27.97
CA LEU A 81 11.90 -0.08 27.56
C LEU A 81 11.62 -0.19 26.04
N PRO A 82 11.61 0.88 25.22
CA PRO A 82 11.20 0.79 23.81
C PRO A 82 12.15 0.02 22.90
N PHE A 83 13.38 -0.26 23.35
CA PHE A 83 14.46 -0.80 22.51
C PHE A 83 14.92 -2.19 22.93
N TRP A 84 14.24 -2.82 23.90
CA TRP A 84 14.59 -4.14 24.41
C TRP A 84 14.57 -5.26 23.37
N PHE A 85 13.88 -5.09 22.24
CA PHE A 85 13.93 -6.04 21.14
C PHE A 85 15.35 -6.25 20.58
N ARG A 86 16.27 -5.30 20.82
CA ARG A 86 17.68 -5.45 20.42
C ARG A 86 18.48 -6.36 21.34
N GLU A 87 18.15 -6.38 22.62
CA GLU A 87 18.97 -7.05 23.63
C GLU A 87 18.99 -8.57 23.38
N PRO A 88 20.09 -9.27 23.74
CA PRO A 88 20.16 -10.72 23.60
C PRO A 88 18.93 -11.40 24.20
N TYR A 89 18.40 -12.40 23.50
CA TYR A 89 17.25 -13.18 23.97
C TYR A 89 17.67 -14.40 24.77
N ALA A 90 18.93 -14.83 24.63
CA ALA A 90 19.55 -15.86 25.44
C ALA A 90 21.06 -15.64 25.48
N THR A 91 21.70 -16.05 26.57
CA THR A 91 23.16 -16.08 26.72
C THR A 91 23.64 -17.51 26.92
N VAL A 92 24.44 -18.01 25.98
CA VAL A 92 25.10 -19.33 26.05
C VAL A 92 26.48 -19.15 26.66
N VAL A 93 26.70 -19.75 27.81
CA VAL A 93 27.98 -19.70 28.54
C VAL A 93 28.78 -20.96 28.25
N LEU A 94 29.92 -20.81 27.58
CA LEU A 94 30.81 -21.92 27.21
C LEU A 94 31.84 -22.13 28.29
N VAL A 95 31.92 -23.35 28.84
CA VAL A 95 32.86 -23.68 29.92
C VAL A 95 33.51 -25.03 29.69
N THR A 96 34.75 -25.19 30.16
CA THR A 96 35.42 -26.47 30.29
C THR A 96 36.17 -26.51 31.63
N CYS A 97 36.18 -27.66 32.30
CA CYS A 97 36.93 -27.85 33.54
C CYS A 97 37.11 -29.34 33.84
N GLU A 98 38.34 -29.79 34.05
CA GLU A 98 38.65 -31.19 34.29
C GLU A 98 38.93 -31.51 35.77
N ASP A 99 39.04 -30.48 36.62
CA ASP A 99 39.38 -30.59 38.04
C ASP A 99 38.25 -30.09 38.94
N LEU A 100 37.87 -30.89 39.94
CA LEU A 100 36.74 -30.58 40.82
C LEU A 100 37.04 -29.41 41.77
N ASP A 101 38.29 -29.25 42.19
CA ASP A 101 38.67 -28.20 43.13
C ASP A 101 38.87 -26.87 42.39
N GLU A 102 39.37 -26.89 41.15
CA GLU A 102 39.33 -25.75 40.24
C GLU A 102 37.88 -25.29 39.98
N PHE A 103 36.96 -26.23 39.73
CA PHE A 103 35.55 -25.91 39.56
C PHE A 103 34.99 -25.16 40.77
N LYS A 104 35.24 -25.65 42.00
CA LYS A 104 34.70 -25.04 43.22
C LYS A 104 35.31 -23.67 43.53
N THR A 105 36.61 -23.51 43.29
CA THR A 105 37.38 -22.34 43.73
C THR A 105 37.40 -21.20 42.71
N VAL A 106 37.40 -21.52 41.41
CA VAL A 106 37.57 -20.53 40.32
C VAL A 106 36.34 -20.46 39.42
N LEU A 107 35.95 -21.58 38.79
CA LEU A 107 34.92 -21.55 37.76
C LEU A 107 33.53 -21.23 38.33
N LYS A 108 33.15 -21.85 39.46
CA LYS A 108 31.84 -21.63 40.09
C LYS A 108 31.60 -20.17 40.51
N PRO A 109 32.53 -19.49 41.23
CA PRO A 109 32.38 -18.06 41.51
C PRO A 109 32.27 -17.21 40.24
N ARG A 110 33.07 -17.49 39.21
CA ARG A 110 33.01 -16.79 37.92
C ARG A 110 31.67 -16.97 37.23
N LEU A 111 31.16 -18.20 37.16
CA LEU A 111 29.85 -18.49 36.58
C LEU A 111 28.74 -17.79 37.35
N LYS A 112 28.76 -17.82 38.69
CA LYS A 112 27.81 -17.06 39.51
C LYS A 112 27.83 -15.56 39.20
N SER A 113 29.00 -14.99 38.93
CA SER A 113 29.11 -13.58 38.53
C SER A 113 28.52 -13.30 37.14
N VAL A 114 28.68 -14.23 36.19
CA VAL A 114 28.11 -14.09 34.83
C VAL A 114 26.59 -14.20 34.86
N VAL A 115 26.04 -15.15 35.64
CA VAL A 115 24.60 -15.40 35.72
C VAL A 115 23.86 -14.55 36.76
N GLN A 116 24.52 -13.53 37.31
CA GLN A 116 23.94 -12.61 38.30
C GLN A 116 22.84 -11.73 37.71
N ASN A 117 22.94 -11.40 36.42
CA ASN A 117 21.94 -10.61 35.73
C ASN A 117 20.69 -11.46 35.48
N ASP A 118 19.50 -10.87 35.62
CA ASP A 118 18.19 -11.51 35.43
C ASP A 118 17.87 -11.80 33.94
N GLU A 119 18.92 -11.93 33.12
CA GLU A 119 18.86 -12.31 31.71
C GLU A 119 18.69 -13.82 31.56
N GLU A 120 18.12 -14.26 30.45
CA GLU A 120 17.93 -15.69 30.20
C GLU A 120 19.25 -16.32 29.74
N TRP A 121 19.74 -17.33 30.47
CA TRP A 121 21.04 -17.96 30.21
C TRP A 121 20.98 -19.48 30.22
N PHE A 122 22.02 -20.07 29.64
CA PHE A 122 22.25 -21.50 29.58
C PHE A 122 23.75 -21.82 29.57
N ILE A 123 24.18 -22.90 30.24
CA ILE A 123 25.59 -23.31 30.34
C ILE A 123 25.84 -24.54 29.47
N LEU A 124 26.76 -24.41 28.52
CA LEU A 124 27.29 -25.53 27.75
C LEU A 124 28.65 -25.95 28.31
N TYR A 125 28.67 -27.09 28.99
CA TYR A 125 29.88 -27.71 29.49
C TYR A 125 30.53 -28.57 28.41
N VAL A 126 31.77 -28.26 28.07
CA VAL A 126 32.52 -28.90 27.00
C VAL A 126 33.61 -29.78 27.61
N SER A 127 33.45 -31.09 27.43
CA SER A 127 34.39 -32.11 27.85
C SER A 127 35.44 -32.34 26.76
N LYS A 128 36.72 -32.12 27.11
CA LYS A 128 37.89 -32.36 26.24
C LYS A 128 38.50 -33.76 26.46
N ALA A 129 37.85 -34.61 27.25
CA ALA A 129 38.39 -35.92 27.60
C ALA A 129 38.51 -36.82 26.36
N ALA A 130 39.72 -37.33 26.11
CA ALA A 130 39.96 -38.30 25.05
C ALA A 130 39.20 -39.62 25.32
N PRO A 131 38.70 -40.31 24.28
CA PRO A 131 37.84 -41.49 24.42
C PRO A 131 38.54 -42.67 25.14
N ASN A 132 39.88 -42.72 25.11
CA ASN A 132 40.67 -43.77 25.76
C ASN A 132 41.07 -43.45 27.22
N ASN A 133 40.61 -42.32 27.78
CA ASN A 133 41.01 -41.86 29.10
C ASN A 133 39.84 -41.86 30.09
N ASP A 134 39.52 -43.05 30.61
CA ASP A 134 38.42 -43.26 31.57
C ASP A 134 38.54 -42.39 32.83
N LYS A 135 39.78 -42.09 33.28
CA LYS A 135 40.00 -41.22 34.44
C LYS A 135 39.58 -39.78 34.14
N ALA A 136 39.91 -39.24 32.95
CA ALA A 136 39.48 -37.91 32.54
C ALA A 136 37.96 -37.84 32.32
N ILE A 137 37.37 -38.85 31.68
CA ILE A 137 35.92 -38.95 31.48
C ILE A 137 35.18 -38.94 32.83
N ASN A 138 35.65 -39.72 33.81
CA ASN A 138 35.04 -39.77 35.14
C ASN A 138 35.19 -38.46 35.92
N ARG A 139 36.32 -37.75 35.77
CA ARG A 139 36.49 -36.41 36.36
C ARG A 139 35.53 -35.40 35.74
N ALA A 140 35.46 -35.35 34.41
CA ALA A 140 34.53 -34.48 33.68
C ALA A 140 33.06 -34.76 34.05
N LYS A 141 32.67 -36.03 34.18
CA LYS A 141 31.33 -36.42 34.66
C LYS A 141 31.05 -35.90 36.07
N LYS A 142 31.99 -36.03 37.01
CA LYS A 142 31.83 -35.50 38.39
C LYS A 142 31.66 -33.98 38.41
N VAL A 143 32.44 -33.24 37.61
CA VAL A 143 32.32 -31.79 37.49
C VAL A 143 30.96 -31.41 36.91
N TYR A 144 30.54 -32.06 35.82
CA TYR A 144 29.24 -31.81 35.19
C TYR A 144 28.07 -32.08 36.13
N SER A 145 28.04 -33.22 36.82
CA SER A 145 26.98 -33.52 37.81
C SER A 145 26.93 -32.47 38.93
N ARG A 146 28.08 -31.90 39.32
CA ARG A 146 28.09 -30.83 40.32
C ARG A 146 27.55 -29.51 39.75
N LEU A 147 27.88 -29.22 38.50
CA LEU A 147 27.37 -28.06 37.77
C LEU A 147 25.85 -28.13 37.64
N GLU A 148 25.29 -29.29 37.29
CA GLU A 148 23.84 -29.50 37.26
C GLU A 148 23.18 -29.21 38.61
N VAL A 149 23.74 -29.73 39.71
CA VAL A 149 23.20 -29.49 41.06
C VAL A 149 23.26 -28.01 41.46
N ASP A 150 24.32 -27.31 41.06
CA ASP A 150 24.54 -25.91 41.45
C ASP A 150 23.74 -24.90 40.59
N PHE A 151 23.39 -25.23 39.35
CA PHE A 151 22.80 -24.28 38.38
C PHE A 151 21.44 -24.70 37.78
N ASN A 152 21.07 -25.99 37.77
CA ASN A 152 19.71 -26.38 37.36
C ASN A 152 18.70 -26.00 38.44
N THR A 153 17.47 -25.78 38.03
CA THR A 153 16.33 -25.59 38.95
C THR A 153 15.30 -26.68 38.73
N ARG A 154 14.40 -26.89 39.71
CA ARG A 154 13.30 -27.87 39.56
C ARG A 154 12.40 -27.64 38.34
N LYS A 155 12.42 -26.43 37.79
CA LYS A 155 11.58 -26.03 36.65
C LYS A 155 12.36 -25.89 35.34
N ARG A 156 13.70 -25.78 35.37
CA ARG A 156 14.52 -25.48 34.19
C ARG A 156 15.85 -26.19 34.23
N GLU A 157 16.14 -26.93 33.17
CA GLU A 157 17.47 -27.49 32.91
C GLU A 157 18.34 -26.45 32.20
N ARG A 158 19.29 -25.89 32.95
CA ARG A 158 20.17 -24.80 32.54
C ARG A 158 21.54 -25.26 32.06
N CYS A 159 21.78 -26.57 32.04
CA CYS A 159 23.08 -27.15 31.70
C CYS A 159 22.93 -28.21 30.60
N CYS A 160 23.94 -28.33 29.73
CA CYS A 160 24.11 -29.45 28.78
C CYS A 160 25.60 -29.75 28.64
N LYS A 161 25.91 -31.00 28.30
CA LYS A 161 27.25 -31.53 28.16
C LYS A 161 27.54 -31.86 26.70
N LEU A 162 28.66 -31.36 26.19
CA LEU A 162 29.23 -31.72 24.89
C LEU A 162 30.54 -32.48 25.09
N ASP A 163 30.63 -33.71 24.59
CA ASP A 163 31.88 -34.45 24.50
C ASP A 163 32.52 -34.25 23.11
N LEU A 164 33.61 -33.49 23.03
CA LEU A 164 34.21 -33.08 21.73
C LEU A 164 34.67 -34.26 20.86
N HIS A 165 35.13 -35.35 21.49
CA HIS A 165 35.66 -36.52 20.78
C HIS A 165 34.62 -37.63 20.56
N ALA A 166 33.41 -37.46 21.09
CA ALA A 166 32.33 -38.44 21.00
C ALA A 166 30.98 -37.71 21.01
N ILE A 167 30.76 -36.83 20.02
CA ILE A 167 29.52 -36.06 19.92
C ILE A 167 28.36 -37.02 19.62
N GLU A 168 27.39 -37.08 20.53
CA GLU A 168 26.19 -37.87 20.33
C GLU A 168 25.37 -37.32 19.14
N PRO A 169 24.74 -38.18 18.33
CA PRO A 169 24.03 -37.77 17.13
C PRO A 169 22.87 -36.80 17.42
N THR A 170 22.24 -36.89 18.59
CA THR A 170 21.09 -36.05 19.00
C THR A 170 21.49 -34.78 19.74
N PHE A 171 22.76 -34.62 20.13
CA PHE A 171 23.22 -33.51 20.98
C PHE A 171 22.85 -32.13 20.40
N TRP A 172 23.07 -31.93 19.09
CA TRP A 172 22.80 -30.64 18.47
C TRP A 172 21.31 -30.31 18.41
N ASP A 173 20.46 -31.33 18.31
CA ASP A 173 19.00 -31.15 18.33
C ASP A 173 18.54 -30.79 19.76
N GLU A 174 19.10 -31.42 20.78
CA GLU A 174 18.82 -31.10 22.19
C GLU A 174 19.31 -29.70 22.60
N LEU A 175 20.51 -29.32 22.15
CA LEU A 175 21.06 -27.99 22.37
C LEU A 175 20.19 -26.92 21.68
N GLU A 176 19.78 -27.17 20.43
CA GLU A 176 18.88 -26.27 19.70
C GLU A 176 17.55 -26.10 20.44
N LEU A 177 16.94 -27.18 20.93
CA LEU A 177 15.70 -27.11 21.73
C LEU A 177 15.86 -26.25 22.98
N LYS A 178 16.96 -26.40 23.72
CA LYS A 178 17.24 -25.60 24.93
C LYS A 178 17.45 -24.11 24.60
N ILE A 179 18.13 -23.80 23.48
CA ILE A 179 18.29 -22.41 23.03
C ILE A 179 16.93 -21.82 22.63
N ILE A 180 16.11 -22.54 21.86
CA ILE A 180 14.77 -22.10 21.46
C ILE A 180 13.88 -21.86 22.68
N GLU A 181 13.94 -22.72 23.69
CA GLU A 181 13.20 -22.53 24.94
C GLU A 181 13.60 -21.22 25.64
N CYS A 182 14.89 -20.91 25.71
CA CYS A 182 15.37 -19.64 26.26
C CYS A 182 14.85 -18.45 25.44
N LEU A 183 14.97 -18.51 24.11
CA LEU A 183 14.46 -17.47 23.21
C LEU A 183 12.97 -17.21 23.43
N ARG A 184 12.17 -18.28 23.49
CA ARG A 184 10.72 -18.24 23.73
C ARG A 184 10.40 -17.59 25.07
N ASN A 185 11.06 -18.00 26.15
CA ASN A 185 10.84 -17.45 27.49
C ASN A 185 11.10 -15.93 27.53
N THR A 186 12.20 -15.48 26.93
CA THR A 186 12.54 -14.06 26.88
C THR A 186 11.58 -13.27 26.00
N LEU A 187 11.22 -13.82 24.83
CA LEU A 187 10.22 -13.22 23.95
C LEU A 187 8.88 -13.04 24.67
N ASP A 188 8.40 -14.09 25.35
CA ASP A 188 7.14 -14.06 26.10
C ASP A 188 7.13 -12.99 27.20
N ARG A 189 8.23 -12.89 27.96
CA ARG A 189 8.41 -11.86 29.01
C ARG A 189 8.43 -10.46 28.41
N ARG A 190 9.15 -10.25 27.30
CA ARG A 190 9.22 -8.95 26.63
C ARG A 190 7.87 -8.54 26.08
N ILE A 191 7.18 -9.42 25.36
CA ILE A 191 5.82 -9.15 24.83
C ILE A 191 4.90 -8.68 25.97
N GLN A 192 4.89 -9.38 27.11
CA GLN A 192 4.06 -9.00 28.25
C GLN A 192 4.35 -7.58 28.76
N LEU A 193 5.64 -7.19 28.80
CA LEU A 193 6.06 -5.88 29.28
C LEU A 193 5.67 -4.78 28.29
N TYR A 194 5.81 -5.01 26.99
CA TYR A 194 5.31 -4.07 25.97
C TYR A 194 3.79 -3.93 26.03
N GLU A 195 3.05 -5.04 26.13
CA GLU A 195 1.58 -5.02 26.24
C GLU A 195 1.10 -4.20 27.44
N GLU A 196 1.74 -4.36 28.58
CA GLU A 196 1.40 -3.63 29.80
C GLU A 196 1.68 -2.12 29.66
N GLU A 197 2.81 -1.72 29.07
CA GLU A 197 3.11 -0.31 28.82
C GLU A 197 2.21 0.31 27.75
N ILE A 198 1.89 -0.43 26.69
CA ILE A 198 0.93 -0.02 25.66
C ILE A 198 -0.45 0.17 26.28
N ARG A 199 -0.88 -0.72 27.18
CA ARG A 199 -2.15 -0.61 27.90
C ARG A 199 -2.18 0.67 28.75
N LYS A 200 -1.13 0.94 29.53
CA LYS A 200 -1.01 2.18 30.34
C LYS A 200 -1.10 3.44 29.48
N LEU A 201 -0.37 3.49 28.35
CA LEU A 201 -0.45 4.64 27.45
C LEU A 201 -1.81 4.76 26.76
N SER A 202 -2.45 3.64 26.41
CA SER A 202 -3.78 3.62 25.80
C SER A 202 -4.85 4.16 26.74
N GLU A 203 -4.80 3.83 28.04
CA GLU A 203 -5.69 4.38 29.06
C GLU A 203 -5.55 5.90 29.21
N GLN A 204 -4.37 6.43 28.91
CA GLN A 204 -4.07 7.85 28.96
C GLN A 204 -4.33 8.57 27.62
N ARG A 205 -4.90 7.91 26.60
CA ARG A 205 -4.98 8.42 25.22
C ARG A 205 -5.71 9.76 25.05
N PHE A 206 -6.58 10.13 25.99
CA PHE A 206 -7.31 11.40 25.98
C PHE A 206 -6.72 12.45 26.94
N MET A 207 -5.58 12.14 27.58
CA MET A 207 -4.89 13.05 28.48
C MET A 207 -3.90 13.95 27.69
N PRO A 208 -3.72 15.23 28.08
CA PRO A 208 -2.88 16.17 27.34
C PRO A 208 -1.38 15.84 27.37
N VAL A 209 -0.93 15.05 28.34
CA VAL A 209 0.46 14.60 28.47
C VAL A 209 0.78 13.45 27.49
N TRP A 210 -0.24 12.81 26.92
CA TRP A 210 -0.06 11.68 26.02
C TRP A 210 0.51 12.10 24.67
N SER A 211 1.46 11.31 24.18
CA SER A 211 2.07 11.49 22.86
C SER A 211 1.84 10.24 22.02
N PHE A 212 1.15 10.40 20.89
CA PHE A 212 0.98 9.33 19.92
C PHE A 212 2.33 8.81 19.40
N CYS A 213 3.36 9.66 19.26
CA CYS A 213 4.69 9.22 18.84
C CYS A 213 5.30 8.21 19.83
N SER A 214 5.12 8.42 21.14
CA SER A 214 5.58 7.47 22.16
C SER A 214 4.80 6.15 22.12
N PHE A 215 3.48 6.24 21.94
CA PHE A 215 2.62 5.06 21.76
C PHE A 215 2.99 4.26 20.50
N PHE A 216 3.21 4.97 19.38
CA PHE A 216 3.66 4.41 18.12
C PHE A 216 4.95 3.62 18.28
N ILE A 217 5.99 4.19 18.91
CA ILE A 217 7.28 3.50 19.08
C ILE A 217 7.08 2.16 19.80
N LEU A 218 6.25 2.10 20.86
CA LEU A 218 6.00 0.83 21.57
C LEU A 218 5.25 -0.19 20.72
N LYS A 219 4.18 0.25 20.03
CA LYS A 219 3.39 -0.62 19.13
C LYS A 219 4.23 -1.14 17.96
N GLU A 220 5.00 -0.27 17.34
CA GLU A 220 5.93 -0.56 16.25
C GLU A 220 7.04 -1.53 16.70
N SER A 221 7.64 -1.32 17.89
CA SER A 221 8.60 -2.27 18.49
C SER A 221 7.97 -3.65 18.74
N LEU A 222 6.73 -3.70 19.23
CA LEU A 222 6.01 -4.96 19.45
C LEU A 222 5.71 -5.68 18.14
N ALA A 223 5.19 -4.97 17.14
CA ALA A 223 4.96 -5.50 15.79
C ALA A 223 6.27 -6.04 15.20
N PHE A 224 7.36 -5.29 15.33
CA PHE A 224 8.68 -5.71 14.87
C PHE A 224 9.18 -6.98 15.56
N MET A 225 8.97 -7.14 16.87
CA MET A 225 9.31 -8.38 17.57
C MET A 225 8.51 -9.57 17.03
N PHE A 226 7.23 -9.40 16.73
CA PHE A 226 6.43 -10.45 16.09
C PHE A 226 6.94 -10.77 14.67
N ASP A 227 7.34 -9.76 13.88
CA ASP A 227 7.93 -9.99 12.56
C ASP A 227 9.26 -10.76 12.65
N MET A 228 10.14 -10.41 13.60
CA MET A 228 11.37 -11.16 13.87
C MET A 228 11.08 -12.62 14.25
N ALA A 229 10.02 -12.84 15.06
CA ALA A 229 9.53 -14.17 15.45
C ALA A 229 8.86 -14.95 14.33
N GLN A 230 8.70 -14.34 13.15
CA GLN A 230 7.91 -14.87 12.02
C GLN A 230 6.43 -15.10 12.36
N LEU A 231 5.95 -14.44 13.41
CA LEU A 231 4.54 -14.40 13.81
C LEU A 231 3.85 -13.26 13.05
N HIS A 232 3.85 -13.36 11.71
CA HIS A 232 3.43 -12.27 10.83
C HIS A 232 1.95 -11.88 11.02
N GLU A 233 1.08 -12.82 11.43
CA GLU A 233 -0.31 -12.54 11.79
C GLU A 233 -0.43 -11.60 12.99
N ASP A 234 0.36 -11.84 14.05
CA ASP A 234 0.34 -10.99 15.24
C ASP A 234 0.95 -9.63 14.93
N SER A 235 2.04 -9.59 14.14
CA SER A 235 2.62 -8.34 13.67
C SER A 235 1.61 -7.52 12.85
N LEU A 236 0.84 -8.16 11.96
CA LEU A 236 -0.15 -7.48 11.11
C LEU A 236 -1.26 -6.86 11.97
N ARG A 237 -1.75 -7.60 12.98
CA ARG A 237 -2.76 -7.09 13.93
C ARG A 237 -2.29 -5.83 14.66
N GLU A 238 -1.01 -5.77 15.07
CA GLU A 238 -0.49 -4.56 15.72
C GLU A 238 -0.54 -3.33 14.81
N TYR A 239 -0.24 -3.48 13.51
CA TYR A 239 -0.36 -2.38 12.55
C TYR A 239 -1.82 -1.99 12.27
N ASP A 240 -2.73 -2.98 12.17
CA ASP A 240 -4.16 -2.74 12.03
C ASP A 240 -4.73 -1.97 13.23
N GLU A 241 -4.36 -2.37 14.47
CA GLU A 241 -4.75 -1.66 15.69
C GLU A 241 -4.15 -0.24 15.76
N LEU A 242 -2.89 -0.08 15.33
CA LEU A 242 -2.20 1.21 15.31
C LEU A 242 -2.82 2.20 14.33
N GLU A 243 -3.22 1.73 13.15
CA GLU A 243 -3.97 2.50 12.16
C GLU A 243 -5.30 3.00 12.71
N LEU A 244 -6.10 2.09 13.30
CA LEU A 244 -7.38 2.43 13.91
C LEU A 244 -7.19 3.46 15.03
N CYS A 245 -6.19 3.25 15.89
CA CYS A 245 -5.87 4.18 16.96
C CYS A 245 -5.52 5.57 16.43
N TYR A 246 -4.70 5.66 15.38
CA TYR A 246 -4.33 6.93 14.75
C TYR A 246 -5.57 7.68 14.23
N LEU A 247 -6.43 7.00 13.47
CA LEU A 247 -7.64 7.61 12.93
C LEU A 247 -8.58 8.11 14.03
N GLU A 248 -8.76 7.33 15.11
CA GLU A 248 -9.65 7.70 16.22
C GLU A 248 -9.13 8.86 17.08
N THR A 249 -7.83 8.86 17.41
CA THR A 249 -7.26 9.77 18.42
C THR A 249 -6.56 10.98 17.84
N VAL A 250 -5.92 10.84 16.67
CA VAL A 250 -5.08 11.89 16.09
C VAL A 250 -5.87 12.69 15.06
N ASN A 251 -6.57 12.01 14.15
CA ASN A 251 -7.28 12.66 13.06
C ASN A 251 -8.52 13.43 13.55
N ASN A 252 -9.25 12.89 14.54
CA ASN A 252 -10.44 13.54 15.10
C ASN A 252 -10.18 14.72 16.05
N ALA A 253 -8.92 15.04 16.37
CA ALA A 253 -8.58 15.95 17.47
C ALA A 253 -8.73 17.46 17.15
N GLY A 254 -9.25 17.84 15.98
CA GLY A 254 -9.59 19.23 15.62
C GLY A 254 -8.40 20.22 15.56
N LYS A 255 -7.16 19.75 15.76
CA LYS A 255 -5.95 20.56 15.60
C LYS A 255 -5.56 20.58 14.13
N HIS A 256 -5.37 21.77 13.56
CA HIS A 256 -4.78 21.91 12.24
C HIS A 256 -3.32 21.46 12.32
N ARG A 257 -3.00 20.33 11.66
CA ARG A 257 -1.66 19.74 11.59
C ARG A 257 -1.19 19.83 10.15
N ASP A 258 0.12 19.79 9.95
CA ASP A 258 0.65 19.60 8.62
C ASP A 258 0.23 18.23 8.08
N PHE A 259 -0.37 18.24 6.90
CA PHE A 259 -0.85 17.04 6.24
C PHE A 259 0.31 16.30 5.55
N GLY A 260 1.32 17.01 5.04
CA GLY A 260 2.39 16.44 4.21
C GLY A 260 2.04 16.37 2.72
N GLY A 261 2.83 15.62 1.93
CA GLY A 261 2.61 15.45 0.49
C GLY A 261 3.09 16.62 -0.38
N MET A 262 4.04 17.40 0.14
CA MET A 262 4.59 18.60 -0.51
C MET A 262 6.03 18.39 -1.00
N ASP A 263 6.67 17.28 -0.62
CA ASP A 263 8.05 17.00 -0.99
C ASP A 263 8.08 16.49 -2.45
N HIS A 264 9.15 16.80 -3.19
CA HIS A 264 9.31 16.27 -4.54
C HIS A 264 9.34 14.73 -4.52
N GLY A 265 8.53 14.10 -5.37
CA GLY A 265 8.36 12.64 -5.40
C GLY A 265 7.13 12.13 -4.63
N ASP A 266 6.45 12.97 -3.84
CA ASP A 266 5.23 12.57 -3.12
C ASP A 266 4.04 12.29 -4.04
N ASP A 267 4.13 12.66 -5.31
CA ASP A 267 3.17 12.27 -6.35
C ASP A 267 3.19 10.74 -6.63
N GLN A 268 4.28 10.06 -6.27
CA GLN A 268 4.39 8.61 -6.33
C GLN A 268 3.98 7.97 -5.00
N ALA A 269 2.94 7.15 -5.04
CA ALA A 269 2.40 6.54 -3.84
C ALA A 269 3.38 5.52 -3.22
N ALA A 270 3.67 5.69 -1.92
CA ALA A 270 4.58 4.86 -1.16
C ALA A 270 3.86 3.71 -0.42
N LEU A 271 2.90 3.05 -1.06
CA LEU A 271 2.05 2.02 -0.44
C LEU A 271 2.74 0.67 -0.24
N LEU A 272 3.90 0.47 -0.84
CA LEU A 272 4.57 -0.83 -0.90
C LEU A 272 6.01 -0.77 -0.37
N ASP A 273 6.48 0.43 -0.03
CA ASP A 273 7.82 0.65 0.51
C ASP A 273 7.76 1.40 1.85
N PRO A 274 7.85 0.69 2.99
CA PRO A 274 7.91 1.31 4.31
C PRO A 274 9.16 2.16 4.52
N ASP A 275 10.21 1.96 3.72
CA ASP A 275 11.50 2.64 3.85
C ASP A 275 11.61 3.89 2.94
N ASN A 276 10.53 4.26 2.22
CA ASN A 276 10.49 5.38 1.27
C ASN A 276 10.90 6.73 1.90
N LYS A 277 10.41 7.03 3.11
CA LYS A 277 10.80 8.21 3.90
C LYS A 277 11.19 7.77 5.30
N HIS A 278 12.21 8.42 5.87
CA HIS A 278 12.63 8.13 7.24
C HIS A 278 11.55 8.59 8.23
N LEU A 279 11.28 7.82 9.29
CA LEU A 279 10.32 8.15 10.35
C LEU A 279 10.59 9.52 10.98
N SER A 280 11.85 9.97 11.02
CA SER A 280 12.18 11.31 11.49
C SER A 280 11.78 12.43 10.54
N GLN A 281 11.64 12.14 9.24
CA GLN A 281 11.14 13.08 8.24
C GLN A 281 9.61 13.13 8.21
N ILE A 282 8.94 12.10 8.75
CA ILE A 282 7.48 12.03 8.79
C ILE A 282 6.91 12.74 10.03
N VAL A 283 7.76 13.08 11.02
CA VAL A 283 7.33 13.75 12.25
C VAL A 283 7.68 15.23 12.27
N GLN A 284 6.68 16.05 12.61
CA GLN A 284 6.80 17.48 12.87
C GLN A 284 6.15 17.82 14.22
N ASP A 285 6.83 18.60 15.07
CA ASP A 285 6.31 19.10 16.35
C ASP A 285 5.63 18.03 17.23
N ASN A 286 6.20 16.82 17.24
CA ASN A 286 5.72 15.65 17.99
C ASN A 286 4.40 15.02 17.47
N SER A 287 4.02 15.31 16.23
CA SER A 287 2.94 14.65 15.49
C SER A 287 3.48 14.09 14.17
N PHE A 288 2.85 13.05 13.66
CA PHE A 288 3.09 12.59 12.30
C PHE A 288 2.35 13.50 11.30
N ARG A 289 2.95 13.71 10.13
CA ARG A 289 2.28 14.18 8.93
C ARG A 289 1.41 13.04 8.40
N GLU A 290 0.12 13.30 8.22
CA GLU A 290 -0.85 12.24 7.90
C GLU A 290 -0.54 11.55 6.58
N PHE A 291 -0.08 12.30 5.59
CA PHE A 291 0.17 11.81 4.25
C PHE A 291 1.19 10.69 4.21
N GLU A 292 2.37 10.91 4.78
CA GLU A 292 3.44 9.93 4.80
C GLU A 292 3.15 8.80 5.81
N PHE A 293 2.59 9.14 6.97
CA PHE A 293 2.37 8.16 8.04
C PHE A 293 1.33 7.11 7.65
N ARG A 294 0.26 7.54 6.98
CA ARG A 294 -0.80 6.61 6.56
C ARG A 294 -0.32 5.64 5.49
N GLN A 295 0.52 6.10 4.59
CA GLN A 295 1.19 5.27 3.58
C GLN A 295 2.21 4.31 4.23
N TYR A 296 3.01 4.79 5.18
CA TYR A 296 3.95 3.96 5.94
C TYR A 296 3.26 2.77 6.62
N LEU A 297 2.14 3.02 7.33
CA LEU A 297 1.38 1.95 7.99
C LEU A 297 0.86 0.92 6.99
N PHE A 298 0.30 1.39 5.87
CA PHE A 298 -0.19 0.50 4.82
C PHE A 298 0.94 -0.31 4.19
N ALA A 299 2.11 0.30 3.94
CA ALA A 299 3.27 -0.40 3.42
C ALA A 299 3.77 -1.50 4.35
N CYS A 300 3.78 -1.25 5.67
CA CYS A 300 4.06 -2.26 6.69
C CYS A 300 3.07 -3.43 6.63
N GLN A 301 1.77 -3.14 6.54
CA GLN A 301 0.71 -4.16 6.39
C GLN A 301 0.90 -4.97 5.10
N ALA A 302 1.10 -4.31 3.96
CA ALA A 302 1.29 -4.94 2.66
C ALA A 302 2.50 -5.89 2.66
N LYS A 303 3.64 -5.45 3.22
CA LYS A 303 4.84 -6.28 3.38
C LYS A 303 4.57 -7.56 4.17
N LEU A 304 3.81 -7.47 5.26
CA LEU A 304 3.44 -8.64 6.08
C LEU A 304 2.45 -9.56 5.36
N LEU A 305 1.46 -9.00 4.66
CA LEU A 305 0.50 -9.76 3.87
C LEU A 305 1.18 -10.54 2.73
N PHE A 306 2.20 -9.97 2.08
CA PHE A 306 3.00 -10.71 1.11
C PHE A 306 3.81 -11.86 1.74
N LYS A 307 4.38 -11.65 2.94
CA LYS A 307 5.02 -12.72 3.72
C LYS A 307 4.03 -13.83 4.12
N LEU A 308 2.76 -13.49 4.33
CA LEU A 308 1.67 -14.42 4.60
C LEU A 308 1.07 -15.07 3.33
N HIS A 309 1.61 -14.77 2.14
CA HIS A 309 1.09 -15.23 0.85
C HIS A 309 -0.37 -14.82 0.58
N ARG A 310 -0.74 -13.58 0.95
CA ARG A 310 -2.09 -13.01 0.77
C ARG A 310 -2.12 -11.81 -0.18
N PRO A 311 -1.69 -11.93 -1.45
CA PRO A 311 -1.67 -10.83 -2.41
C PRO A 311 -3.08 -10.28 -2.72
N PHE A 312 -4.12 -11.12 -2.64
CA PHE A 312 -5.50 -10.69 -2.78
C PHE A 312 -5.90 -9.69 -1.67
N GLU A 313 -5.51 -9.98 -0.43
CA GLU A 313 -5.82 -9.09 0.70
C GLU A 313 -5.09 -7.76 0.57
N VAL A 314 -3.86 -7.74 0.04
CA VAL A 314 -3.14 -6.49 -0.30
C VAL A 314 -3.92 -5.67 -1.32
N ALA A 315 -4.37 -6.29 -2.43
CA ALA A 315 -5.12 -5.58 -3.46
C ALA A 315 -6.46 -5.05 -2.93
N SER A 316 -7.20 -5.84 -2.14
CA SER A 316 -8.52 -5.48 -1.61
C SER A 316 -8.43 -4.37 -0.54
N ARG A 317 -7.51 -4.53 0.43
CA ARG A 317 -7.24 -3.47 1.43
C ARG A 317 -6.68 -2.22 0.77
N GLY A 318 -5.80 -2.38 -0.23
CA GLY A 318 -5.20 -1.28 -0.98
C GLY A 318 -6.23 -0.47 -1.77
N PHE A 319 -7.15 -1.13 -2.47
CA PHE A 319 -8.26 -0.46 -3.14
C PHE A 319 -9.11 0.37 -2.16
N SER A 320 -9.47 -0.23 -1.02
CA SER A 320 -10.24 0.46 0.03
C SER A 320 -9.48 1.64 0.63
N PHE A 321 -8.17 1.47 0.87
CA PHE A 321 -7.28 2.53 1.34
C PHE A 321 -7.19 3.68 0.33
N VAL A 322 -6.97 3.40 -0.96
CA VAL A 322 -6.86 4.42 -2.01
C VAL A 322 -8.14 5.24 -2.14
N ILE A 323 -9.32 4.61 -2.06
CA ILE A 323 -10.59 5.33 -2.09
C ILE A 323 -10.70 6.27 -0.88
N SER A 324 -10.54 5.73 0.33
CA SER A 324 -10.61 6.49 1.58
C SER A 324 -9.60 7.64 1.60
N PHE A 325 -8.35 7.36 1.23
CA PHE A 325 -7.28 8.34 1.24
C PHE A 325 -7.42 9.37 0.12
N SER A 326 -8.01 9.02 -1.03
CA SER A 326 -8.39 10.00 -2.06
C SER A 326 -9.42 11.02 -1.55
N GLU A 327 -10.28 10.65 -0.58
CA GLU A 327 -11.18 11.61 0.09
C GLU A 327 -10.41 12.54 1.02
N ALA A 328 -9.44 12.03 1.76
CA ALA A 328 -8.55 12.85 2.59
C ALA A 328 -7.75 13.84 1.73
N LEU A 329 -7.16 13.39 0.62
CA LEU A 329 -6.47 14.27 -0.34
C LEU A 329 -7.38 15.37 -0.88
N ALA A 330 -8.66 15.06 -1.14
CA ALA A 330 -9.63 16.04 -1.63
C ALA A 330 -9.88 17.16 -0.61
N GLN A 331 -9.83 16.86 0.70
CA GLN A 331 -10.01 17.87 1.76
C GLN A 331 -8.80 18.83 1.86
N HIS A 332 -7.64 18.39 1.38
CA HIS A 332 -6.38 19.14 1.41
C HIS A 332 -5.92 19.65 0.03
N GLU A 333 -6.79 19.62 -0.99
CA GLU A 333 -6.48 20.06 -2.36
C GLU A 333 -5.95 21.51 -2.46
N SER A 334 -6.22 22.35 -1.47
CA SER A 334 -5.77 23.75 -1.47
C SER A 334 -4.30 23.95 -1.13
N ILE A 335 -3.71 23.00 -0.41
CA ILE A 335 -2.30 23.05 -0.02
C ILE A 335 -1.44 22.16 -0.93
N LEU A 336 -2.01 21.07 -1.44
CA LEU A 336 -1.30 20.08 -2.25
C LEU A 336 -0.95 20.61 -3.65
N PRO A 337 0.11 20.08 -4.29
CA PRO A 337 0.44 20.39 -5.68
C PRO A 337 -0.73 20.12 -6.64
N PHE A 338 -0.73 20.85 -7.75
CA PHE A 338 -1.80 20.78 -8.76
C PHE A 338 -2.03 19.33 -9.21
N CYS A 339 -3.27 18.84 -9.05
CA CYS A 339 -3.69 17.48 -9.39
C CYS A 339 -2.89 16.34 -8.74
N LEU A 340 -2.24 16.60 -7.58
CA LEU A 340 -1.55 15.55 -6.83
C LEU A 340 -2.48 14.36 -6.55
N ARG A 341 -3.74 14.59 -6.21
CA ARG A 341 -4.72 13.53 -5.94
C ARG A 341 -4.87 12.57 -7.12
N GLU A 342 -5.05 13.09 -8.33
CA GLU A 342 -5.19 12.27 -9.54
C GLU A 342 -3.92 11.46 -9.81
N VAL A 343 -2.75 12.10 -9.72
CA VAL A 343 -1.44 11.48 -9.96
C VAL A 343 -1.15 10.40 -8.91
N TRP A 344 -1.37 10.70 -7.63
CA TRP A 344 -1.15 9.78 -6.53
C TRP A 344 -2.07 8.55 -6.61
N VAL A 345 -3.35 8.72 -6.96
CA VAL A 345 -4.27 7.58 -7.13
C VAL A 345 -3.83 6.69 -8.29
N LEU A 346 -3.32 7.28 -9.38
CA LEU A 346 -2.78 6.53 -10.52
C LEU A 346 -1.59 5.68 -10.10
N THR A 347 -0.59 6.29 -9.47
CA THR A 347 0.63 5.59 -9.05
C THR A 347 0.33 4.53 -7.99
N ALA A 348 -0.56 4.82 -7.03
CA ALA A 348 -1.03 3.87 -6.02
C ALA A 348 -1.67 2.62 -6.63
N CYS A 349 -2.65 2.80 -7.52
CA CYS A 349 -3.37 1.69 -8.10
C CYS A 349 -2.48 0.86 -9.04
N VAL A 350 -1.63 1.50 -9.87
CA VAL A 350 -0.66 0.78 -10.71
C VAL A 350 0.32 -0.02 -9.86
N GLY A 351 0.88 0.58 -8.80
CA GLY A 351 1.79 -0.10 -7.89
C GLY A 351 1.14 -1.33 -7.22
N LEU A 352 -0.09 -1.19 -6.71
CA LEU A 352 -0.85 -2.29 -6.11
C LEU A 352 -1.12 -3.43 -7.10
N VAL A 353 -1.52 -3.11 -8.33
CA VAL A 353 -1.74 -4.10 -9.40
C VAL A 353 -0.46 -4.90 -9.66
N ILE A 354 0.65 -4.21 -9.92
CA ILE A 354 1.93 -4.86 -10.25
C ILE A 354 2.39 -5.76 -9.11
N ALA A 355 2.50 -5.22 -7.89
CA ALA A 355 3.01 -5.99 -6.76
C ALA A 355 2.09 -7.16 -6.38
N SER A 356 0.78 -6.97 -6.42
CA SER A 356 -0.14 -8.08 -6.12
C SER A 356 -0.09 -9.17 -7.19
N ALA A 357 0.12 -8.83 -8.47
CA ALA A 357 0.27 -9.79 -9.55
C ALA A 357 1.59 -10.57 -9.47
N GLU A 358 2.70 -9.91 -9.15
CA GLU A 358 4.02 -10.55 -8.98
C GLU A 358 4.03 -11.62 -7.88
N HIS A 359 3.26 -11.39 -6.81
CA HIS A 359 3.14 -12.32 -5.69
C HIS A 359 1.96 -13.30 -5.82
N TYR A 360 1.13 -13.18 -6.86
CA TYR A 360 -0.02 -14.05 -7.08
C TYR A 360 0.39 -15.42 -7.61
N ARG A 361 -0.14 -16.48 -6.99
CA ARG A 361 0.04 -17.86 -7.43
C ARG A 361 -1.31 -18.51 -7.63
N GLU A 362 -1.60 -18.89 -8.88
CA GLU A 362 -2.93 -19.38 -9.29
C GLU A 362 -3.26 -20.78 -8.75
N GLU A 363 -2.24 -21.60 -8.51
CA GLU A 363 -2.36 -23.06 -8.30
C GLU A 363 -2.97 -23.49 -6.96
N LEU A 364 -3.24 -22.55 -6.03
CA LEU A 364 -3.58 -22.86 -4.63
C LEU A 364 -4.90 -22.25 -4.15
N LEU A 365 -5.65 -21.55 -5.01
CA LEU A 365 -6.80 -20.75 -4.59
C LEU A 365 -8.15 -21.34 -5.04
N ALA A 366 -9.14 -21.26 -4.16
CA ALA A 366 -10.53 -21.57 -4.49
C ALA A 366 -11.02 -20.67 -5.65
N PRO A 367 -11.87 -21.18 -6.56
CA PRO A 367 -12.29 -20.45 -7.76
C PRO A 367 -13.05 -19.15 -7.44
N GLU A 368 -13.70 -19.06 -6.29
CA GLU A 368 -14.39 -17.85 -5.81
C GLU A 368 -13.39 -16.74 -5.47
N ILE A 369 -12.32 -17.08 -4.73
CA ILE A 369 -11.25 -16.12 -4.34
C ILE A 369 -10.51 -15.63 -5.59
N LYS A 370 -10.29 -16.52 -6.56
CA LYS A 370 -9.71 -16.17 -7.85
C LYS A 370 -10.53 -15.10 -8.57
N LYS A 371 -11.84 -15.33 -8.72
CA LYS A 371 -12.73 -14.37 -9.40
C LYS A 371 -12.83 -13.03 -8.66
N GLU A 372 -12.78 -13.07 -7.33
CA GLU A 372 -12.79 -11.88 -6.49
C GLU A 372 -11.48 -11.08 -6.61
N TYR A 373 -10.33 -11.76 -6.71
CA TYR A 373 -9.05 -11.13 -7.01
C TYR A 373 -9.09 -10.39 -8.36
N TYR A 374 -9.54 -11.07 -9.41
CA TYR A 374 -9.71 -10.45 -10.72
C TYR A 374 -10.71 -9.29 -10.71
N ARG A 375 -11.77 -9.37 -9.90
CA ARG A 375 -12.71 -8.25 -9.70
C ARG A 375 -11.98 -7.01 -9.16
N VAL A 376 -11.21 -7.17 -8.08
CA VAL A 376 -10.45 -6.07 -7.45
C VAL A 376 -9.37 -5.51 -8.37
N GLN A 377 -8.66 -6.35 -9.12
CA GLN A 377 -7.70 -5.88 -10.14
C GLN A 377 -8.41 -5.02 -11.20
N GLY A 378 -9.57 -5.46 -11.68
CA GLY A 378 -10.40 -4.70 -12.63
C GLY A 378 -10.83 -3.34 -12.06
N GLU A 379 -11.16 -3.27 -10.77
CA GLU A 379 -11.48 -2.02 -10.08
C GLU A 379 -10.28 -1.07 -9.95
N LEU A 380 -9.10 -1.57 -9.61
CA LEU A 380 -7.87 -0.78 -9.55
C LEU A 380 -7.54 -0.17 -10.91
N PHE A 381 -7.56 -0.97 -11.99
CA PHE A 381 -7.36 -0.47 -13.34
C PHE A 381 -8.44 0.52 -13.77
N SER A 382 -9.70 0.27 -13.40
CA SER A 382 -10.80 1.18 -13.71
C SER A 382 -10.63 2.54 -13.02
N LEU A 383 -10.19 2.54 -11.77
CA LEU A 383 -9.90 3.77 -11.03
C LEU A 383 -8.73 4.53 -11.67
N CYS A 384 -7.65 3.83 -12.05
CA CYS A 384 -6.56 4.42 -12.83
C CYS A 384 -7.08 5.08 -14.10
N ARG A 385 -7.80 4.31 -14.93
CA ARG A 385 -8.33 4.76 -16.21
C ARG A 385 -9.11 6.07 -16.07
N VAL A 386 -10.00 6.13 -15.07
CA VAL A 386 -10.84 7.32 -14.83
C VAL A 386 -10.01 8.52 -14.37
N LYS A 387 -9.00 8.34 -13.50
CA LYS A 387 -8.12 9.44 -13.08
C LYS A 387 -7.21 9.91 -14.22
N PHE A 388 -6.74 8.99 -15.07
CA PHE A 388 -5.90 9.31 -16.22
C PHE A 388 -6.67 10.15 -17.26
N MET A 389 -7.94 9.81 -17.53
CA MET A 389 -8.81 10.63 -18.38
C MET A 389 -9.00 12.05 -17.86
N ARG A 390 -9.05 12.24 -16.54
CA ARG A 390 -9.19 13.57 -15.95
C ARG A 390 -7.97 14.44 -16.25
N LEU A 391 -6.77 13.87 -16.14
CA LEU A 391 -5.53 14.55 -16.54
C LEU A 391 -5.56 14.90 -18.02
N ALA A 392 -6.02 13.98 -18.88
CA ALA A 392 -6.19 14.19 -20.32
C ALA A 392 -7.10 15.39 -20.63
N CYS A 393 -8.23 15.50 -19.92
CA CYS A 393 -9.15 16.61 -20.07
C CYS A 393 -8.53 17.96 -19.68
N LEU A 394 -7.64 17.98 -18.68
CA LEU A 394 -6.96 19.20 -18.22
C LEU A 394 -5.86 19.68 -19.16
N VAL A 395 -5.27 18.78 -19.96
CA VAL A 395 -4.25 19.14 -20.97
C VAL A 395 -4.82 19.30 -22.38
N GLY A 396 -6.15 19.19 -22.53
CA GLY A 396 -6.87 19.43 -23.78
C GLY A 396 -7.09 18.20 -24.67
N TYR A 397 -6.74 16.99 -24.24
CA TYR A 397 -7.02 15.75 -24.99
C TYR A 397 -8.47 15.27 -24.84
N GLY A 398 -9.24 15.83 -23.90
CA GLY A 398 -10.60 15.36 -23.59
C GLY A 398 -11.59 15.37 -24.76
N ALA A 399 -11.44 16.30 -25.71
CA ALA A 399 -12.30 16.39 -26.90
C ALA A 399 -12.03 15.27 -27.92
N ASP A 400 -10.83 14.69 -27.92
CA ASP A 400 -10.41 13.63 -28.84
C ASP A 400 -10.73 12.22 -28.32
N ILE A 401 -11.22 12.12 -27.07
CA ILE A 401 -11.61 10.86 -26.42
C ILE A 401 -13.06 10.55 -26.73
N GLU A 402 -13.34 9.32 -27.16
CA GLU A 402 -14.71 8.90 -27.46
C GLU A 402 -15.59 8.90 -26.20
N ARG A 403 -16.72 9.63 -26.29
CA ARG A 403 -17.75 9.66 -25.25
C ARG A 403 -18.57 8.37 -25.26
N SER A 404 -18.03 7.28 -24.72
CA SER A 404 -18.83 6.07 -24.49
C SER A 404 -19.72 6.21 -23.25
N PRO A 405 -20.79 5.39 -23.09
CA PRO A 405 -21.64 5.39 -21.90
C PRO A 405 -20.85 5.20 -20.60
N VAL A 406 -19.80 4.37 -20.63
CA VAL A 406 -18.94 4.12 -19.46
C VAL A 406 -18.05 5.30 -19.13
N ASN A 407 -17.48 5.97 -20.13
CA ASN A 407 -16.71 7.21 -19.90
C ASN A 407 -17.62 8.32 -19.37
N SER A 408 -18.78 8.48 -20.00
CA SER A 408 -19.76 9.49 -19.64
C SER A 408 -20.27 9.30 -18.21
N ALA A 409 -20.66 8.07 -17.84
CA ALA A 409 -21.10 7.75 -16.48
C ALA A 409 -19.97 7.93 -15.45
N SER A 410 -18.77 7.41 -15.75
CA SER A 410 -17.64 7.52 -14.82
C SER A 410 -17.23 8.96 -14.57
N LEU A 411 -17.25 9.81 -15.62
CA LEU A 411 -16.91 11.22 -15.53
C LEU A 411 -18.05 12.08 -14.95
N SER A 412 -19.32 11.67 -15.10
CA SER A 412 -20.47 12.39 -14.53
C SER A 412 -20.70 12.09 -13.05
N MET A 413 -20.33 10.90 -12.58
CA MET A 413 -20.60 10.46 -11.20
C MET A 413 -19.56 10.94 -10.17
N LEU A 414 -18.47 11.56 -10.61
CA LEU A 414 -17.42 12.02 -9.71
C LEU A 414 -17.25 13.54 -9.81
N PRO A 415 -17.13 14.27 -8.69
CA PRO A 415 -16.84 15.70 -8.73
C PRO A 415 -15.54 15.93 -9.50
N TRP A 416 -15.58 16.87 -10.44
CA TRP A 416 -14.42 17.23 -11.23
C TRP A 416 -13.32 17.82 -10.36
N PRO A 417 -12.05 17.76 -10.80
CA PRO A 417 -10.99 18.48 -10.12
C PRO A 417 -11.40 19.94 -10.02
N LYS A 418 -11.63 20.41 -8.80
CA LYS A 418 -11.80 21.83 -8.50
C LYS A 418 -10.53 22.23 -7.75
N PRO A 419 -9.37 22.27 -8.43
CA PRO A 419 -8.14 22.68 -7.77
C PRO A 419 -8.41 24.02 -7.11
N ALA A 420 -8.07 24.15 -5.83
CA ALA A 420 -8.42 25.37 -5.09
C ALA A 420 -7.75 26.62 -5.71
N VAL A 421 -6.65 26.40 -6.45
CA VAL A 421 -5.93 27.40 -7.23
C VAL A 421 -5.68 26.84 -8.62
N TRP A 422 -6.19 27.52 -9.65
CA TRP A 422 -5.86 27.21 -11.05
C TRP A 422 -4.51 27.82 -11.42
N PRO A 423 -3.67 27.11 -12.20
CA PRO A 423 -2.39 27.65 -12.65
C PRO A 423 -2.60 28.78 -13.65
N THR A 424 -1.64 29.70 -13.73
CA THR A 424 -1.64 30.85 -14.64
C THR A 424 -0.46 30.75 -15.61
N VAL A 425 -0.65 31.25 -16.83
CA VAL A 425 0.36 31.22 -17.90
C VAL A 425 1.35 32.38 -17.72
N SER A 426 2.65 32.13 -17.93
CA SER A 426 3.67 33.19 -17.95
C SER A 426 3.58 33.98 -19.26
N PRO A 427 3.93 35.29 -19.29
CA PRO A 427 3.99 36.06 -20.54
C PRO A 427 4.90 35.45 -21.62
N ASP A 428 5.87 34.62 -21.23
CA ASP A 428 6.82 33.96 -22.14
C ASP A 428 6.21 32.78 -22.92
N ASP A 429 5.07 32.24 -22.48
CA ASP A 429 4.46 31.01 -23.02
C ASP A 429 3.38 31.31 -24.08
N LEU A 430 3.23 32.57 -24.49
CA LEU A 430 2.21 33.01 -25.46
C LEU A 430 2.31 32.30 -26.82
N SER A 431 3.51 31.84 -27.21
CA SER A 431 3.70 31.06 -28.44
C SER A 431 3.05 29.68 -28.35
N GLU A 432 3.17 28.99 -27.22
CA GLU A 432 2.55 27.67 -26.99
C GLU A 432 1.02 27.79 -26.93
N VAL A 433 0.51 28.86 -26.32
CA VAL A 433 -0.93 29.17 -26.28
C VAL A 433 -1.49 29.35 -27.70
N LEU A 434 -0.79 30.11 -28.56
CA LEU A 434 -1.23 30.33 -29.94
C LEU A 434 -1.21 29.04 -30.78
N GLU A 435 -0.26 28.15 -30.53
CA GLU A 435 -0.23 26.82 -31.17
C GLU A 435 -1.40 25.94 -30.72
N LYS A 436 -1.68 25.92 -29.41
CA LYS A 436 -2.80 25.15 -28.84
C LYS A 436 -4.16 25.71 -29.29
N GLU A 437 -4.30 27.03 -29.38
CA GLU A 437 -5.50 27.70 -29.92
C GLU A 437 -5.78 27.28 -31.36
N LYS A 438 -4.75 27.24 -32.22
CA LYS A 438 -4.86 26.74 -33.59
C LYS A 438 -5.30 25.28 -33.64
N MET A 439 -4.78 24.43 -32.74
CA MET A 439 -5.19 23.02 -32.65
C MET A 439 -6.68 22.90 -32.27
N ILE A 440 -7.15 23.66 -31.28
CA ILE A 440 -8.56 23.66 -30.84
C ILE A 440 -9.50 24.04 -32.00
N LEU A 441 -9.15 25.10 -32.75
CA LEU A 441 -9.92 25.58 -33.90
C LEU A 441 -9.98 24.57 -35.06
N GLN A 442 -8.92 23.78 -35.25
CA GLN A 442 -8.90 22.71 -36.26
C GLN A 442 -9.79 21.52 -35.87
N VAL A 443 -9.83 21.15 -34.59
CA VAL A 443 -10.63 20.03 -34.08
C VAL A 443 -12.13 20.34 -34.17
N THR A 444 -12.56 21.57 -33.88
CA THR A 444 -13.98 21.98 -33.97
C THR A 444 -14.56 21.88 -35.39
N SER A 445 -13.72 21.89 -36.42
CA SER A 445 -14.13 21.76 -37.82
C SER A 445 -14.46 20.32 -38.25
N LYS A 446 -14.08 19.31 -37.45
CA LYS A 446 -14.19 17.86 -37.80
C LYS A 446 -15.44 17.16 -37.26
N ILE A 447 -16.47 17.89 -36.80
CA ILE A 447 -17.67 17.29 -36.22
C ILE A 447 -18.38 16.42 -37.28
N LYS A 448 -18.49 15.12 -37.01
CA LYS A 448 -19.13 14.12 -37.88
C LYS A 448 -20.57 14.52 -38.23
N HIS A 449 -20.89 14.59 -39.52
CA HIS A 449 -22.21 14.95 -40.06
C HIS A 449 -23.37 14.00 -39.69
N TYR A 450 -23.09 12.86 -39.06
CA TYR A 450 -24.07 11.81 -38.72
C TYR A 450 -24.13 11.45 -37.22
N GLY A 451 -23.72 12.34 -36.32
CA GLY A 451 -23.85 12.12 -34.87
C GLY A 451 -25.12 12.76 -34.30
N ILE A 452 -25.90 12.00 -33.53
CA ILE A 452 -26.83 12.59 -32.55
C ILE A 452 -26.02 13.62 -31.76
N GLN A 453 -26.42 14.90 -31.78
CA GLN A 453 -25.78 15.92 -30.95
C GLN A 453 -26.01 15.57 -29.49
N ARG A 454 -25.05 14.85 -28.89
CA ARG A 454 -25.09 14.50 -27.48
C ARG A 454 -24.91 15.79 -26.68
N LYS A 455 -25.91 16.12 -25.85
CA LYS A 455 -25.80 17.25 -24.92
C LYS A 455 -24.48 17.12 -24.13
N PRO A 456 -23.75 18.23 -23.94
CA PRO A 456 -22.55 18.21 -23.11
C PRO A 456 -22.91 17.67 -21.73
N LEU A 457 -21.99 16.92 -21.12
CA LEU A 457 -22.26 16.36 -19.79
C LEU A 457 -22.48 17.53 -18.80
N PRO A 458 -23.39 17.40 -17.81
CA PRO A 458 -23.68 18.48 -16.86
C PRO A 458 -22.45 19.03 -16.12
N LEU A 459 -21.36 18.27 -16.09
CA LEU A 459 -20.09 18.62 -15.45
C LEU A 459 -18.90 18.55 -16.42
N GLU A 460 -19.10 18.53 -17.73
CA GLU A 460 -18.01 18.42 -18.70
C GLU A 460 -16.93 19.50 -18.47
N PRO A 461 -15.62 19.25 -18.74
CA PRO A 461 -14.57 20.25 -18.54
C PRO A 461 -14.90 21.57 -19.20
N TYR A 462 -15.55 21.52 -20.37
CA TYR A 462 -16.01 22.70 -21.08
C TYR A 462 -16.99 23.54 -20.25
N SER A 463 -17.96 22.91 -19.57
CA SER A 463 -18.93 23.57 -18.69
C SER A 463 -18.29 24.16 -17.43
N LEU A 464 -17.33 23.46 -16.82
CA LEU A 464 -16.55 23.95 -15.67
C LEU A 464 -15.58 25.06 -16.03
N MET A 465 -14.90 24.93 -17.16
CA MET A 465 -13.99 25.94 -17.69
C MET A 465 -14.75 27.17 -18.22
N GLU A 466 -15.96 27.01 -18.75
CA GLU A 466 -16.88 28.12 -19.02
C GLU A 466 -17.32 28.82 -17.71
N GLU A 467 -17.60 28.06 -16.65
CA GLU A 467 -17.95 28.63 -15.34
C GLU A 467 -16.75 29.38 -14.73
N LEU A 468 -15.52 28.88 -14.90
CA LEU A 468 -14.29 29.53 -14.47
C LEU A 468 -13.97 30.77 -15.30
N SER A 469 -14.18 30.71 -16.62
CA SER A 469 -14.07 31.87 -17.52
C SER A 469 -15.04 32.98 -17.09
N ARG A 470 -16.29 32.61 -16.77
CA ARG A 470 -17.31 33.53 -16.22
C ARG A 470 -16.92 34.12 -14.85
N ARG A 471 -16.29 33.32 -13.97
CA ARG A 471 -15.80 33.80 -12.66
C ARG A 471 -14.58 34.73 -12.79
N GLY A 472 -13.70 34.50 -13.76
CA GLY A 472 -12.59 35.39 -14.10
C GLY A 472 -13.06 36.76 -14.59
N ASP A 473 -14.08 36.80 -15.44
CA ASP A 473 -14.68 38.06 -15.92
C ASP A 473 -15.36 38.86 -14.80
N SER A 474 -15.95 38.17 -13.81
CA SER A 474 -16.59 38.81 -12.65
C SER A 474 -15.62 39.46 -11.65
N LEU A 475 -14.33 39.11 -11.68
CA LEU A 475 -13.29 39.77 -10.88
C LEU A 475 -12.74 41.04 -11.55
N SER A 476 -12.94 41.21 -12.86
CA SER A 476 -12.55 42.42 -13.62
C SER A 476 -13.59 43.54 -13.50
N ALA A 477 -14.87 43.20 -13.33
CA ALA A 477 -15.93 44.15 -13.04
C ALA A 477 -16.15 44.24 -11.52
N GLY A 478 -15.59 45.27 -10.89
CA GLY A 478 -15.68 45.50 -9.45
C GLY A 478 -17.11 45.44 -8.90
N ASN A 479 -17.49 44.29 -8.33
CA ASN A 479 -18.62 44.14 -7.44
C ASN A 479 -18.27 43.15 -6.35
N MET A 480 -17.92 43.68 -5.18
CA MET A 480 -17.83 42.92 -3.94
C MET A 480 -19.22 42.46 -3.51
N PHE A 481 -19.59 41.24 -3.87
CA PHE A 481 -20.55 40.46 -3.10
C PHE A 481 -19.96 39.09 -2.81
N LYS A 482 -19.58 38.87 -1.55
CA LYS A 482 -19.42 37.53 -0.98
C LYS A 482 -20.79 36.86 -1.01
N ALA A 483 -21.10 36.13 -2.07
CA ALA A 483 -22.14 35.12 -2.03
C ALA A 483 -21.57 33.90 -1.30
N SER A 484 -21.92 33.79 -0.02
CA SER A 484 -21.85 32.53 0.69
C SER A 484 -22.88 31.59 0.06
N ASP A 485 -22.43 30.62 -0.75
CA ASP A 485 -23.27 29.54 -1.26
C ASP A 485 -23.63 28.60 -0.11
N GLN A 486 -24.66 28.99 0.64
CA GLN A 486 -25.50 28.11 1.44
C GLN A 486 -26.68 27.63 0.57
N ASP A 487 -26.39 26.86 -0.48
CA ASP A 487 -27.44 26.14 -1.21
C ASP A 487 -27.60 24.74 -0.62
N GLY A 488 -28.47 24.66 0.39
CA GLY A 488 -29.00 23.42 0.92
C GLY A 488 -30.03 22.81 -0.03
N TYR A 489 -29.57 22.12 -1.08
CA TYR A 489 -30.40 21.21 -1.85
C TYR A 489 -29.60 19.97 -2.27
N GLY A 490 -29.98 18.82 -1.71
CA GLY A 490 -29.69 17.50 -2.28
C GLY A 490 -28.30 16.91 -2.01
N LYS A 491 -27.98 16.64 -0.72
CA LYS A 491 -26.99 15.62 -0.35
C LYS A 491 -27.47 14.21 -0.79
N ILE A 492 -27.44 13.91 -2.08
CA ILE A 492 -27.43 12.54 -2.57
C ILE A 492 -25.96 12.19 -2.71
N TYR A 493 -25.45 11.59 -1.65
CA TYR A 493 -24.07 11.19 -1.57
C TYR A 493 -23.78 10.10 -2.61
N CYS A 494 -22.66 10.23 -3.32
CA CYS A 494 -21.99 9.14 -4.05
C CYS A 494 -21.69 7.92 -3.14
N TYR A 495 -21.89 8.08 -1.82
CA TYR A 495 -21.78 7.04 -0.80
C TYR A 495 -22.71 5.83 -1.05
N ASP A 496 -23.91 6.00 -1.61
CA ASP A 496 -24.85 4.87 -1.69
C ASP A 496 -24.52 3.90 -2.81
N VAL A 497 -24.02 4.32 -3.97
CA VAL A 497 -23.68 3.38 -5.05
C VAL A 497 -22.44 2.57 -4.67
N LEU A 498 -21.38 3.19 -4.17
CA LEU A 498 -20.14 2.47 -3.81
C LEU A 498 -20.28 1.62 -2.53
N LYS A 499 -21.06 2.06 -1.52
CA LYS A 499 -21.38 1.21 -0.35
C LYS A 499 -22.35 0.07 -0.70
N LEU A 500 -23.28 0.25 -1.64
CA LEU A 500 -24.15 -0.83 -2.11
C LEU A 500 -23.31 -1.92 -2.79
N TYR A 501 -22.27 -1.55 -3.55
CA TYR A 501 -21.34 -2.51 -4.13
C TYR A 501 -20.53 -3.32 -3.07
N ILE A 502 -20.19 -2.71 -1.93
CA ILE A 502 -19.46 -3.40 -0.84
C ILE A 502 -20.40 -4.22 0.08
N LYS A 503 -21.70 -3.89 0.13
CA LYS A 503 -22.66 -4.51 1.07
C LYS A 503 -23.61 -5.54 0.45
N VAL A 504 -23.64 -5.70 -0.88
CA VAL A 504 -24.53 -6.68 -1.55
C VAL A 504 -23.91 -8.08 -1.61
N GLY A 505 -23.75 -8.66 -0.43
CA GLY A 505 -24.01 -10.08 -0.21
C GLY A 505 -25.33 -10.17 0.55
N PHE A 506 -26.37 -10.74 -0.08
CA PHE A 506 -27.73 -11.01 0.43
C PHE A 506 -28.83 -9.91 0.34
N ILE A 507 -29.78 -10.18 -0.58
CA ILE A 507 -31.26 -10.18 -0.47
C ILE A 507 -32.15 -8.93 -0.81
N ILE A 508 -33.04 -9.21 -1.78
CA ILE A 508 -34.46 -8.82 -2.09
C ILE A 508 -34.84 -7.34 -2.40
N PHE A 509 -35.35 -7.18 -3.63
CA PHE A 509 -36.05 -6.04 -4.21
C PHE A 509 -37.43 -5.77 -3.57
N GLN A 510 -37.76 -4.49 -3.34
CA GLN A 510 -39.13 -3.98 -3.54
C GLN A 510 -39.12 -2.55 -4.10
N PRO A 511 -40.09 -2.18 -4.97
CA PRO A 511 -40.10 -0.92 -5.71
C PRO A 511 -40.97 0.14 -5.04
N ASN A 512 -40.54 1.42 -5.12
CA ASN A 512 -41.38 2.62 -5.34
C ASN A 512 -40.58 3.88 -4.95
N LEU A 513 -40.21 4.71 -5.93
CA LEU A 513 -39.88 6.13 -5.73
C LEU A 513 -40.38 6.95 -6.94
N PRO A 514 -40.97 8.14 -6.73
CA PRO A 514 -41.70 8.87 -7.78
C PRO A 514 -40.81 9.77 -8.65
N SER A 515 -41.34 10.14 -9.82
CA SER A 515 -40.69 10.89 -10.89
C SER A 515 -40.25 12.30 -10.49
N MET A 516 -38.98 12.64 -10.76
CA MET A 516 -38.48 14.02 -10.69
C MET A 516 -38.69 14.75 -12.02
N SER A 517 -39.41 15.88 -11.97
CA SER A 517 -39.56 16.81 -13.10
C SER A 517 -38.35 17.74 -13.22
N MET A 518 -37.76 17.86 -14.42
CA MET A 518 -36.71 18.84 -14.69
C MET A 518 -37.28 20.17 -15.19
N SER A 519 -36.82 21.27 -14.60
CA SER A 519 -37.08 22.64 -15.03
C SER A 519 -36.30 22.96 -16.32
N ARG A 520 -37.00 23.49 -17.31
CA ARG A 520 -36.46 23.95 -18.60
C ARG A 520 -35.87 25.35 -18.45
N THR A 521 -34.58 25.53 -18.71
CA THR A 521 -33.98 26.84 -18.95
C THR A 521 -33.84 27.06 -20.45
N ASN A 522 -34.59 28.02 -20.98
CA ASN A 522 -34.49 28.46 -22.38
C ASN A 522 -33.28 29.39 -22.53
N SER A 523 -32.42 29.15 -23.53
CA SER A 523 -31.35 30.06 -23.94
C SER A 523 -31.75 30.83 -25.21
N THR A 524 -31.66 32.16 -25.16
CA THR A 524 -31.83 33.10 -26.29
C THR A 524 -30.52 33.18 -27.11
N PRO A 525 -30.56 33.37 -28.44
CA PRO A 525 -29.36 33.33 -29.29
C PRO A 525 -28.58 34.65 -29.26
N GLY A 526 -27.26 34.61 -29.02
CA GLY A 526 -26.38 35.79 -28.98
C GLY A 526 -24.99 35.53 -29.59
N ASN A 527 -24.65 36.37 -30.57
CA ASN A 527 -23.35 36.75 -31.20
C ASN A 527 -22.12 35.83 -31.17
N SER A 528 -21.58 35.66 -32.39
CA SER A 528 -20.38 34.91 -32.80
C SER A 528 -19.01 35.50 -32.40
N GLU A 529 -18.96 36.57 -31.61
CA GLU A 529 -17.69 37.12 -31.05
C GLU A 529 -17.25 36.39 -29.76
N SER A 530 -18.11 35.54 -29.18
CA SER A 530 -17.86 34.81 -27.94
C SER A 530 -17.01 33.53 -28.11
N SER A 531 -16.84 33.01 -29.33
CA SER A 531 -16.18 31.73 -29.59
C SER A 531 -14.66 31.81 -29.70
N THR A 532 -14.11 32.95 -30.15
CA THR A 532 -12.67 33.16 -30.29
C THR A 532 -12.01 33.49 -28.94
N ASP A 533 -12.63 34.36 -28.15
CA ASP A 533 -12.12 34.70 -26.80
C ASP A 533 -12.17 33.49 -25.85
N SER A 534 -13.20 32.64 -25.98
CA SER A 534 -13.26 31.38 -25.23
C SER A 534 -12.17 30.40 -25.66
N SER A 535 -11.95 30.22 -26.98
CA SER A 535 -10.90 29.31 -27.52
C SER A 535 -9.49 29.66 -27.02
N ARG A 536 -9.15 30.96 -26.99
CA ARG A 536 -7.86 31.43 -26.46
C ARG A 536 -7.73 31.18 -24.96
N ARG A 537 -8.76 31.44 -24.17
CA ARG A 537 -8.76 31.15 -22.72
C ARG A 537 -8.62 29.65 -22.42
N PHE A 538 -9.24 28.78 -23.22
CA PHE A 538 -9.05 27.33 -23.10
C PHE A 538 -7.61 26.93 -23.39
N ALA A 539 -7.01 27.50 -24.44
CA ALA A 539 -5.60 27.27 -24.75
C ALA A 539 -4.68 27.70 -23.61
N GLU A 540 -4.92 28.87 -23.01
CA GLU A 540 -4.18 29.34 -21.82
C GLU A 540 -4.30 28.37 -20.64
N ILE A 541 -5.51 27.89 -20.33
CA ILE A 541 -5.74 26.94 -19.23
C ILE A 541 -5.04 25.60 -19.48
N PHE A 542 -5.08 25.08 -20.72
CA PHE A 542 -4.42 23.82 -21.05
C PHE A 542 -2.90 23.91 -20.92
N VAL A 543 -2.30 25.00 -21.42
CA VAL A 543 -0.85 25.24 -21.31
C VAL A 543 -0.45 25.41 -19.83
N ALA A 544 -1.20 26.21 -19.07
CA ALA A 544 -0.95 26.38 -17.64
C ALA A 544 -1.07 25.06 -16.86
N SER A 545 -2.06 24.23 -17.20
CA SER A 545 -2.26 22.92 -16.58
C SER A 545 -1.15 21.95 -16.93
N GLU A 546 -0.67 21.94 -18.18
CA GLU A 546 0.46 21.12 -18.61
C GLU A 546 1.74 21.48 -17.85
N HIS A 547 2.05 22.78 -17.75
CA HIS A 547 3.21 23.27 -17.01
C HIS A 547 3.12 22.94 -15.51
N ALA A 548 1.92 23.07 -14.92
CA ALA A 548 1.70 22.71 -13.53
C ALA A 548 1.87 21.20 -13.29
N LEU A 549 1.33 20.36 -14.19
CA LEU A 549 1.51 18.90 -14.11
C LEU A 549 2.97 18.48 -14.28
N ARG A 550 3.75 19.15 -15.13
CA ARG A 550 5.20 18.92 -15.25
C ARG A 550 5.98 19.21 -13.97
N ARG A 551 5.45 20.08 -13.09
CA ARG A 551 6.03 20.35 -11.76
C ARG A 551 5.56 19.35 -10.69
N THR A 552 4.35 18.82 -10.82
CA THR A 552 3.78 17.85 -9.88
C THR A 552 4.31 16.44 -10.12
N ILE A 553 4.35 15.98 -11.39
CA ILE A 553 4.66 14.60 -11.73
C ILE A 553 6.17 14.39 -11.75
N SER A 554 6.67 13.50 -10.89
CA SER A 554 8.07 13.11 -10.83
C SER A 554 8.38 11.86 -11.68
N ASP A 555 7.37 11.04 -11.98
CA ASP A 555 7.53 9.83 -12.80
C ASP A 555 7.69 10.17 -14.30
N PRO A 556 8.85 9.86 -14.92
CA PRO A 556 9.10 10.15 -16.33
C PRO A 556 8.17 9.38 -17.27
N ASP A 557 7.74 8.16 -16.92
CA ASP A 557 6.87 7.36 -17.79
C ASP A 557 5.45 7.94 -17.83
N LEU A 558 4.94 8.38 -16.67
CA LEU A 558 3.67 9.09 -16.59
C LEU A 558 3.73 10.44 -17.33
N LEU A 559 4.81 11.22 -17.20
CA LEU A 559 5.01 12.44 -17.96
C LEU A 559 5.02 12.19 -19.47
N LYS A 560 5.76 11.16 -19.91
CA LYS A 560 5.81 10.77 -21.32
C LYS A 560 4.41 10.44 -21.85
N SER A 561 3.59 9.74 -21.05
CA SER A 561 2.21 9.41 -21.44
C SER A 561 1.28 10.62 -21.63
N LEU A 562 1.65 11.80 -21.13
CA LEU A 562 0.89 13.03 -21.32
C LEU A 562 1.49 13.95 -22.40
N SER A 563 2.69 13.63 -22.90
CA SER A 563 3.43 14.48 -23.85
C SER A 563 2.78 14.60 -25.24
N SER A 564 2.00 13.61 -25.65
CA SER A 564 1.31 13.59 -26.94
C SER A 564 0.00 12.81 -26.85
N LEU A 565 -0.92 13.06 -27.78
CA LEU A 565 -2.18 12.32 -27.87
C LEU A 565 -1.95 10.82 -28.13
N GLU A 566 -0.94 10.46 -28.92
CA GLU A 566 -0.63 9.07 -29.26
C GLU A 566 -0.15 8.29 -28.03
N GLU A 567 0.81 8.83 -27.27
CA GLU A 567 1.30 8.14 -26.06
C GLU A 567 0.21 8.09 -24.97
N PHE A 568 -0.64 9.11 -24.91
CA PHE A 568 -1.82 9.10 -24.03
C PHE A 568 -2.78 7.97 -24.41
N GLU A 569 -3.18 7.87 -25.68
CA GLU A 569 -4.11 6.84 -26.15
C GLU A 569 -3.55 5.44 -25.94
N LYS A 570 -2.25 5.26 -26.17
CA LYS A 570 -1.54 4.00 -25.87
C LYS A 570 -1.64 3.65 -24.39
N ARG A 571 -1.28 4.56 -23.48
CA ARG A 571 -1.33 4.29 -22.04
C ARG A 571 -2.78 4.08 -21.55
N TYR A 572 -3.71 4.87 -22.05
CA TYR A 572 -5.13 4.72 -21.76
C TYR A 572 -5.67 3.37 -22.24
N LEU A 573 -5.27 2.91 -23.43
CA LEU A 573 -5.62 1.60 -23.97
C LEU A 573 -5.06 0.47 -23.11
N GLU A 574 -3.82 0.57 -22.64
CA GLU A 574 -3.22 -0.39 -21.70
C GLU A 574 -4.04 -0.51 -20.40
N LEU A 575 -4.38 0.62 -19.77
CA LEU A 575 -5.20 0.64 -18.55
C LEU A 575 -6.62 0.09 -18.79
N THR A 576 -7.21 0.41 -19.94
CA THR A 576 -8.56 -0.04 -20.31
C THR A 576 -8.60 -1.55 -20.57
N LYS A 577 -7.59 -2.08 -21.28
CA LYS A 577 -7.43 -3.54 -21.49
C LYS A 577 -7.20 -4.26 -20.16
N GLY A 578 -6.31 -3.72 -19.32
CA GLY A 578 -6.08 -4.24 -17.97
C GLY A 578 -7.38 -4.36 -17.17
N ALA A 579 -8.23 -3.33 -17.19
CA ALA A 579 -9.56 -3.40 -16.55
C ALA A 579 -10.47 -4.45 -17.21
N ALA A 580 -10.58 -4.44 -18.54
CA ALA A 580 -11.47 -5.33 -19.28
C ALA A 580 -11.12 -6.80 -19.06
N ASP A 581 -9.86 -7.17 -19.24
CA ASP A 581 -9.35 -8.54 -19.10
C ASP A 581 -9.60 -9.07 -17.68
N ASN A 582 -9.26 -8.28 -16.66
CA ASN A 582 -9.51 -8.66 -15.28
C ASN A 582 -11.03 -8.82 -14.99
N TYR A 583 -11.89 -7.96 -15.53
CA TYR A 583 -13.33 -8.16 -15.37
C TYR A 583 -13.86 -9.39 -16.09
N HIS A 584 -13.33 -9.75 -17.25
CA HIS A 584 -13.69 -10.98 -17.98
C HIS A 584 -13.39 -12.25 -17.17
N TYR A 585 -12.30 -12.25 -16.38
CA TYR A 585 -11.96 -13.33 -15.45
C TYR A 585 -12.72 -13.31 -14.13
N SER A 586 -13.46 -12.23 -13.86
CA SER A 586 -14.25 -12.06 -12.63
C SER A 586 -15.74 -12.46 -12.80
N TRP A 587 -16.55 -12.21 -11.77
CA TRP A 587 -18.01 -12.30 -11.86
C TRP A 587 -18.65 -11.16 -12.67
N TRP A 588 -17.89 -10.08 -12.95
CA TRP A 588 -18.37 -8.83 -13.53
C TRP A 588 -18.09 -8.73 -15.03
N LYS A 589 -18.30 -9.82 -15.77
CA LYS A 589 -18.04 -9.90 -17.22
C LYS A 589 -18.71 -8.80 -18.03
N ARG A 590 -19.90 -8.37 -17.62
CA ARG A 590 -20.62 -7.23 -18.23
C ARG A 590 -19.76 -5.97 -18.24
N HIS A 591 -19.04 -5.66 -17.16
CA HIS A 591 -18.15 -4.49 -17.10
C HIS A 591 -16.99 -4.63 -18.08
N GLY A 592 -16.41 -5.83 -18.21
CA GLY A 592 -15.37 -6.12 -19.20
C GLY A 592 -15.85 -5.91 -20.64
N VAL A 593 -17.01 -6.46 -20.99
CA VAL A 593 -17.59 -6.30 -22.34
C VAL A 593 -17.89 -4.83 -22.66
N VAL A 594 -18.38 -4.05 -21.70
CA VAL A 594 -18.63 -2.63 -21.99
C VAL A 594 -17.32 -1.84 -22.18
N LEU A 595 -16.24 -2.22 -21.49
CA LEU A 595 -14.91 -1.65 -21.74
C LEU A 595 -14.32 -2.09 -23.10
N ASP A 596 -14.66 -3.28 -23.60
CA ASP A 596 -14.30 -3.69 -24.96
C ASP A 596 -14.81 -2.71 -26.02
N GLY A 597 -15.96 -2.05 -25.78
CA GLY A 597 -16.47 -0.99 -26.65
C GLY A 597 -15.58 0.25 -26.71
N GLN A 598 -14.92 0.60 -25.59
CA GLN A 598 -13.95 1.71 -25.57
C GLN A 598 -12.63 1.32 -26.25
N ILE A 599 -12.22 0.07 -26.12
CA ILE A 599 -11.07 -0.48 -26.83
C ILE A 599 -11.35 -0.46 -28.34
N ALA A 600 -12.58 -0.83 -28.74
CA ALA A 600 -13.03 -0.80 -30.13
C ALA A 600 -13.00 0.60 -30.75
N ALA A 601 -13.48 1.60 -30.00
CA ALA A 601 -13.41 3.02 -30.36
C ALA A 601 -12.00 3.49 -30.75
N ILE A 602 -11.01 3.16 -29.91
CA ILE A 602 -9.61 3.53 -30.15
C ILE A 602 -9.06 2.78 -31.36
N PHE A 603 -9.34 1.48 -31.49
CA PHE A 603 -8.93 0.71 -32.66
C PHE A 603 -9.54 1.23 -33.96
N PHE A 604 -10.81 1.63 -33.93
CA PHE A 604 -11.51 2.23 -35.05
C PHE A 604 -10.82 3.52 -35.50
N LYS A 605 -10.48 4.41 -34.56
CA LYS A 605 -9.75 5.66 -34.83
C LYS A 605 -8.39 5.42 -35.48
N HIS A 606 -7.68 4.36 -35.08
CA HIS A 606 -6.38 3.97 -35.62
C HIS A 606 -6.43 3.13 -36.91
N GLY A 607 -7.63 2.87 -37.46
CA GLY A 607 -7.79 2.07 -38.67
C GLY A 607 -7.61 0.55 -38.47
N ASN A 608 -7.57 0.08 -37.23
CA ASN A 608 -7.52 -1.35 -36.90
C ASN A 608 -8.94 -1.95 -36.91
N TYR A 609 -9.59 -1.93 -38.08
CA TYR A 609 -11.01 -2.26 -38.24
C TYR A 609 -11.35 -3.71 -37.85
N ASP A 610 -10.43 -4.66 -38.05
CA ASP A 610 -10.61 -6.08 -37.65
C ASP A 610 -10.83 -6.24 -36.15
N LEU A 611 -9.99 -5.59 -35.34
CA LEU A 611 -10.06 -5.66 -33.89
C LEU A 611 -11.23 -4.82 -33.36
N ALA A 612 -11.52 -3.70 -34.00
CA ALA A 612 -12.67 -2.87 -33.69
C ALA A 612 -13.99 -3.63 -33.90
N ALA A 613 -14.18 -4.26 -35.06
CA ALA A 613 -15.38 -5.05 -35.38
C ALA A 613 -15.62 -6.15 -34.35
N LYS A 614 -14.60 -6.97 -34.05
CA LYS A 614 -14.70 -8.07 -33.06
C LYS A 614 -15.14 -7.59 -31.68
N SER A 615 -14.65 -6.45 -31.22
CA SER A 615 -15.01 -5.89 -29.92
C SER A 615 -16.40 -5.25 -29.96
N TYR A 616 -16.76 -4.54 -31.03
CA TYR A 616 -18.10 -3.98 -31.20
C TYR A 616 -19.19 -5.06 -31.29
N GLU A 617 -18.93 -6.17 -31.96
CA GLU A 617 -19.87 -7.31 -32.03
C GLU A 617 -20.21 -7.85 -30.64
N LYS A 618 -19.21 -8.02 -29.77
CA LYS A 618 -19.43 -8.46 -28.38
C LYS A 618 -20.33 -7.49 -27.62
N VAL A 619 -20.10 -6.19 -27.77
CA VAL A 619 -20.87 -5.14 -27.08
C VAL A 619 -22.29 -5.07 -27.63
N CYS A 620 -22.45 -5.14 -28.95
CA CYS A 620 -23.77 -5.15 -29.60
C CYS A 620 -24.59 -6.38 -29.19
N ALA A 621 -23.96 -7.56 -29.12
CA ALA A 621 -24.61 -8.78 -28.63
C ALA A 621 -25.09 -8.64 -27.18
N LEU A 622 -24.29 -8.01 -26.31
CA LEU A 622 -24.69 -7.72 -24.93
C LEU A 622 -25.90 -6.76 -24.89
N TYR A 623 -25.83 -5.62 -25.59
CA TYR A 623 -26.90 -4.61 -25.56
C TYR A 623 -28.19 -5.10 -26.21
N SER A 624 -28.09 -5.82 -27.33
CA SER A 624 -29.24 -6.45 -27.98
C SER A 624 -29.89 -7.50 -27.06
N GLY A 625 -29.09 -8.35 -26.43
CA GLY A 625 -29.59 -9.40 -25.52
C GLY A 625 -30.25 -8.86 -24.24
N GLU A 626 -29.81 -7.69 -23.76
CA GLU A 626 -30.35 -7.03 -22.56
C GLU A 626 -31.42 -5.97 -22.86
N GLY A 627 -31.67 -5.64 -24.13
CA GLY A 627 -32.68 -4.66 -24.56
C GLY A 627 -32.26 -3.19 -24.47
N TRP A 628 -30.96 -2.87 -24.46
CA TRP A 628 -30.45 -1.49 -24.43
C TRP A 628 -30.42 -0.86 -25.83
N GLN A 629 -31.59 -0.57 -26.40
CA GLN A 629 -31.73 -0.13 -27.80
C GLN A 629 -31.03 1.22 -28.08
N ASP A 630 -31.11 2.18 -27.17
CA ASP A 630 -30.46 3.49 -27.36
C ASP A 630 -28.93 3.35 -27.45
N LEU A 631 -28.33 2.50 -26.60
CA LEU A 631 -26.89 2.25 -26.61
C LEU A 631 -26.45 1.42 -27.82
N LEU A 632 -27.33 0.54 -28.31
CA LEU A 632 -27.10 -0.25 -29.51
C LEU A 632 -27.13 0.63 -30.76
N ALA A 633 -28.12 1.51 -30.89
CA ALA A 633 -28.25 2.47 -31.98
C ALA A 633 -27.05 3.42 -32.08
N ASP A 634 -26.41 3.70 -30.94
CA ASP A 634 -25.19 4.50 -30.87
C ASP A 634 -23.93 3.77 -31.40
N LEU A 635 -23.88 2.42 -31.33
CA LEU A 635 -22.69 1.63 -31.70
C LEU A 635 -22.79 0.96 -33.07
N LEU A 636 -23.99 0.60 -33.51
CA LEU A 636 -24.24 -0.07 -34.80
C LEU A 636 -23.64 0.67 -36.02
N PRO A 637 -23.67 2.02 -36.10
CA PRO A 637 -23.05 2.74 -37.22
C PRO A 637 -21.54 2.50 -37.32
N ASN A 638 -20.83 2.50 -36.17
CA ASN A 638 -19.39 2.26 -36.14
C ASN A 638 -19.08 0.80 -36.52
N LEU A 639 -19.89 -0.16 -36.07
CA LEU A 639 -19.74 -1.57 -36.45
C LEU A 639 -19.98 -1.79 -37.95
N ALA A 640 -21.06 -1.22 -38.49
CA ALA A 640 -21.38 -1.31 -39.92
C ALA A 640 -20.26 -0.69 -40.77
N GLU A 641 -19.69 0.44 -40.35
CA GLU A 641 -18.55 1.04 -41.05
C GLU A 641 -17.32 0.12 -41.04
N CYS A 642 -17.00 -0.53 -39.91
CA CYS A 642 -15.93 -1.54 -39.87
C CYS A 642 -16.20 -2.68 -40.86
N GLN A 643 -17.39 -3.29 -40.80
CA GLN A 643 -17.75 -4.44 -41.63
C GLN A 643 -17.73 -4.10 -43.12
N LYS A 644 -18.16 -2.89 -43.49
CA LYS A 644 -18.07 -2.39 -44.86
C LYS A 644 -16.63 -2.27 -45.34
N ILE A 645 -15.72 -1.76 -44.49
CA ILE A 645 -14.29 -1.63 -44.83
C ILE A 645 -13.62 -3.01 -44.95
N LEU A 646 -14.06 -3.98 -44.15
CA LEU A 646 -13.57 -5.37 -44.17
C LEU A 646 -14.21 -6.25 -45.25
N ASP A 647 -15.11 -5.71 -46.07
CA ASP A 647 -15.90 -6.43 -47.09
C ASP A 647 -16.77 -7.58 -46.54
N ASP A 648 -17.20 -7.48 -45.28
CA ASP A 648 -18.19 -8.37 -44.68
C ASP A 648 -19.61 -7.88 -45.02
N GLN A 649 -20.07 -8.20 -46.23
CA GLN A 649 -21.39 -7.81 -46.73
C GLN A 649 -22.54 -8.38 -45.88
N ALA A 650 -22.39 -9.59 -45.33
CA ALA A 650 -23.43 -10.23 -44.53
C ALA A 650 -23.56 -9.56 -43.15
N GLY A 651 -22.44 -9.32 -42.47
CA GLY A 651 -22.41 -8.58 -41.21
C GLY A 651 -22.92 -7.15 -41.38
N TYR A 652 -22.49 -6.45 -42.42
CA TYR A 652 -22.93 -5.08 -42.72
C TYR A 652 -24.45 -4.98 -42.85
N LEU A 653 -25.07 -5.84 -43.66
CA LEU A 653 -26.52 -5.85 -43.84
C LEU A 653 -27.25 -6.18 -42.52
N SER A 654 -26.73 -7.11 -41.74
CA SER A 654 -27.28 -7.44 -40.42
C SER A 654 -27.23 -6.24 -39.46
N SER A 655 -26.13 -5.50 -39.43
CA SER A 655 -25.96 -4.32 -38.57
C SER A 655 -26.87 -3.17 -38.99
N CYS A 656 -27.10 -2.98 -40.29
CA CYS A 656 -28.01 -1.95 -40.81
C CYS A 656 -29.50 -2.29 -40.63
N LEU A 657 -29.86 -3.57 -40.58
CA LEU A 657 -31.25 -4.03 -40.43
C LEU A 657 -31.64 -4.31 -38.97
N SER A 658 -30.70 -4.22 -38.04
CA SER A 658 -30.96 -4.39 -36.62
C SER A 658 -31.85 -3.23 -36.12
N PRO A 659 -33.00 -3.52 -35.50
CA PRO A 659 -34.03 -2.53 -35.17
C PRO A 659 -33.65 -1.56 -34.06
#